data_AF-A0A842RP57-F1
#
_entry.id   AF-A0A842RP57-F1
#
_cell.length_a   1.000
_cell.length_b   1.000
_cell.length_c   1.000
_cell.angle_alpha   90.00
_cell.angle_beta   90.00
_cell.angle_gamma   90.00
#
_symmetry.space_group_name_H-M   'P 1'
#
loop_
_entity.id
_entity.type
_entity.pdbx_description
1 polymer ?
#
loop_
_entity_poly.entity_id
_entity_poly.type
_entity_poly.pdbx_seq_one_letter_code
_entity_poly.pdbx_strand_id
1 'polypeptide(L)'
;MRYLFKILVLGNPDLSIPYCSNVFHEMGEDEDTFIKWEQKFNVLEDVCDLEIDGITNLAADFDEIIPSVDGIIYFLNPLDQEELELFQLIYDILDKVKRNIPTILMFNNEEGLLPVLSNNLLKESWIKYPNFESFVNHRPSDFHQVIHCLCISMITGDTPLSIETAWLRLPILIEQANQHYLKRNYYEAAQITKKVAFISKIFNREDYFIVSEQSAFLYSKINLFLEAARMLEEVDSKKAYRYKKLYAEAMIREGNKLFNKGDYEFAARQYENAAHWCLIELKDKDVIIKSFKLAINSWISACKVENAFTILERLPHDDILPTLKSLTEKVIAAMEYLASQGNLEGAREELYIAIHTYQREGLFDEMEHFTNKLNDILIKILEDKIQKDKPYDARATYDEIENLWEAFDAPKQDLDDYLGELIKLFLERSDFGMSSYLLNELNSLELKKKLTEHTSEVEEKNKELRKKQLELNIKKGVEIINSFYRMEEDMISNENNNIIKVANEFIEARDYQSSQNVLIERGDFLKNIGKYSSADDIYCKVLNVVVESINIEEFFPIYNKLTEKETKRGYLEQVFPYYLESLKKAKATKNFEEKKLIFSKSNIIYRDQMLYEESRVISREFINVIKDEALRVLQVQQNKNGIETAIELIKEAKNISTAYLESVELDFDEIYKEIAEIYIKIEDLSSALEYIDKIEDKVYKKGIYDLLAEEEDRKREAVSQKVKDSLKIESLRERLSIIKKRAEDAALEKDYQLKQRIGLKRVYFKESLKTINEENYKEAIEKYSELIDKLNKIQKYYLAGVSLNIVLMLLYNTGQKKRIIELLEKKSDTESFFSETFPVVLSNYIADLIKIEQDEKIIEALSFMKNLPLFDEELHLLNDIIGIDKPKEDHIQDYQAEATIDLEELNIMINRFSERIEKENKDVSKRKLMKRQYWEGALQLLEKNKYEKSREEYLKTLSSLVSKNFYKHASIALIISLLTLLYEANIEEANDSFNRYTAKFQALNQFPEIKLIKKLLIIYQKKLHKSKGEILKILLDKLILFDEEKQFINTLLEQTVPKESESESKVISEVNPIVINKINQKIDILRQKYRDHKLEFEQLFKRRKAFKKRYFENVLQLLNTERFKEAATKYSEIAEVFSKRSDHKNSTLMKLLQCLANLKAGESPEFLLDNIKQFLENLGVSKNLIGSTFNIELIKFILEVKKYNIKKYDNELNKMLNELPIFEEEKTILTI
;
A
#
# COMPACT_ATOMS: atom_id res chain seq x y z
N MET A 1 -14.33 1.67 48.87
CA MET A 1 -14.25 0.57 47.87
C MET A 1 -15.63 -0.04 47.70
N ARG A 2 -15.87 -0.84 46.65
CA ARG A 2 -17.15 -1.51 46.39
C ARG A 2 -16.97 -3.03 46.49
N TYR A 3 -17.78 -3.69 47.32
CA TYR A 3 -17.73 -5.13 47.59
C TYR A 3 -19.03 -5.81 47.19
N LEU A 4 -18.95 -7.08 46.82
CA LEU A 4 -20.09 -7.96 46.55
C LEU A 4 -20.03 -9.11 47.56
N PHE A 5 -21.09 -9.29 48.35
CA PHE A 5 -21.14 -10.34 49.37
C PHE A 5 -22.45 -11.10 49.33
N LYS A 6 -22.38 -12.40 49.63
CA LYS A 6 -23.54 -13.26 49.81
C LYS A 6 -23.74 -13.61 51.29
N ILE A 7 -24.93 -13.33 51.83
CA ILE A 7 -25.30 -13.58 53.23
C ILE A 7 -26.38 -14.66 53.27
N LEU A 8 -26.20 -15.64 54.14
CA LEU A 8 -27.19 -16.68 54.42
C LEU A 8 -27.92 -16.39 55.74
N VAL A 9 -29.24 -16.45 55.72
CA VAL A 9 -30.08 -16.34 56.92
C VAL A 9 -30.71 -17.69 57.22
N LEU A 10 -30.42 -18.21 58.42
CA LEU A 10 -30.80 -19.53 58.90
C LEU A 10 -31.59 -19.44 60.22
N GLY A 11 -32.29 -20.52 60.57
CA GLY A 11 -33.11 -20.63 61.78
C GLY A 11 -34.60 -20.75 61.45
N ASN A 12 -35.47 -20.43 62.41
CA ASN A 12 -36.92 -20.48 62.21
C ASN A 12 -37.37 -19.46 61.13
N PRO A 13 -37.92 -19.90 59.98
CA PRO A 13 -38.29 -19.03 58.86
C PRO A 13 -39.43 -18.06 59.21
N ASP A 14 -40.34 -18.46 60.11
CA ASP A 14 -41.44 -17.61 60.58
C ASP A 14 -40.92 -16.40 61.37
N LEU A 15 -39.68 -16.48 61.89
CA LEU A 15 -39.00 -15.39 62.57
C LEU A 15 -37.98 -14.67 61.70
N SER A 16 -37.20 -15.38 60.89
CA SER A 16 -36.07 -14.79 60.15
C SER A 16 -36.51 -13.94 58.94
N ILE A 17 -37.53 -14.38 58.20
CA ILE A 17 -38.01 -13.71 56.99
C ILE A 17 -38.59 -12.32 57.31
N PRO A 18 -39.44 -12.15 58.35
CA PRO A 18 -39.91 -10.82 58.75
C PRO A 18 -38.79 -9.83 59.11
N TYR A 19 -37.63 -10.27 59.61
CA TYR A 19 -36.51 -9.38 59.91
C TYR A 19 -35.89 -8.81 58.62
N CYS A 20 -35.68 -9.64 57.60
CA CYS A 20 -35.20 -9.19 56.30
C CYS A 20 -36.22 -8.28 55.61
N SER A 21 -37.49 -8.69 55.52
CA SER A 21 -38.52 -7.90 54.84
C SER A 21 -38.76 -6.52 55.47
N ASN A 22 -38.64 -6.43 56.81
CA ASN A 22 -38.79 -5.16 57.51
C ASN A 22 -37.64 -4.18 57.25
N VAL A 23 -36.39 -4.66 57.17
CA VAL A 23 -35.22 -3.79 56.94
C VAL A 23 -35.14 -3.32 55.50
N PHE A 24 -35.51 -4.17 54.53
CA PHE A 24 -35.42 -3.83 53.11
C PHE A 24 -36.69 -3.19 52.55
N HIS A 25 -37.78 -3.18 53.34
CA HIS A 25 -39.10 -2.70 52.91
C HIS A 25 -39.65 -3.43 51.67
N GLU A 26 -39.21 -4.67 51.44
CA GLU A 26 -39.55 -5.51 50.28
C GLU A 26 -39.65 -6.99 50.72
N MET A 27 -40.54 -7.76 50.09
CA MET A 27 -40.81 -9.16 50.48
C MET A 27 -39.76 -10.17 49.98
N GLY A 28 -38.87 -9.77 49.05
CA GLY A 28 -37.89 -10.65 48.42
C GLY A 28 -38.44 -11.45 47.22
N GLU A 29 -37.55 -12.04 46.43
CA GLU A 29 -37.87 -12.96 45.32
C GLU A 29 -37.88 -14.40 45.83
N ASP A 30 -38.96 -15.14 45.58
CA ASP A 30 -39.14 -16.53 46.04
C ASP A 30 -38.53 -17.50 45.01
N GLU A 31 -37.53 -18.29 45.43
CA GLU A 31 -36.76 -19.23 44.61
C GLU A 31 -37.01 -20.70 45.07
N ASP A 32 -38.24 -20.99 45.51
CA ASP A 32 -38.76 -22.27 46.02
C ASP A 32 -38.18 -22.75 47.37
N THR A 33 -36.85 -22.72 47.54
CA THR A 33 -36.15 -23.25 48.74
C THR A 33 -35.59 -22.16 49.66
N PHE A 34 -35.56 -20.92 49.17
CA PHE A 34 -35.15 -19.73 49.90
C PHE A 34 -35.80 -18.48 49.28
N ILE A 35 -35.83 -17.39 50.04
CA ILE A 35 -36.20 -16.06 49.56
C ILE A 35 -34.93 -15.23 49.40
N LYS A 36 -34.79 -14.57 48.25
CA LYS A 36 -33.63 -13.77 47.88
C LYS A 36 -33.91 -12.27 47.99
N TRP A 37 -32.96 -11.51 48.53
CA TRP A 37 -32.94 -10.04 48.46
C TRP A 37 -31.62 -9.56 47.85
N GLU A 38 -31.69 -8.59 46.93
CA GLU A 38 -30.51 -7.90 46.39
C GLU A 38 -30.54 -6.43 46.83
N GLN A 39 -29.64 -6.04 47.73
CA GLN A 39 -29.69 -4.73 48.37
C GLN A 39 -28.31 -4.08 48.46
N LYS A 40 -28.29 -2.76 48.29
CA LYS A 40 -27.07 -1.97 48.39
C LYS A 40 -26.98 -1.33 49.77
N PHE A 41 -25.94 -1.68 50.52
CA PHE A 41 -25.72 -1.24 51.89
C PHE A 41 -24.44 -0.41 52.02
N ASN A 42 -24.52 0.79 52.58
CA ASN A 42 -23.35 1.63 52.83
C ASN A 42 -22.80 1.33 54.24
N VAL A 43 -21.50 1.03 54.33
CA VAL A 43 -20.81 0.67 55.57
C VAL A 43 -19.58 1.55 55.69
N LEU A 44 -19.61 2.51 56.63
CA LEU A 44 -18.55 3.52 56.78
C LEU A 44 -18.27 4.27 55.45
N GLU A 45 -17.07 4.11 54.88
CA GLU A 45 -16.66 4.69 53.59
C GLU A 45 -16.82 3.72 52.39
N ASP A 46 -17.26 2.49 52.66
CA ASP A 46 -17.39 1.40 51.71
C ASP A 46 -18.85 1.13 51.31
N VAL A 47 -19.01 0.52 50.13
CA VAL A 47 -20.31 0.19 49.55
C VAL A 47 -20.38 -1.32 49.33
N CYS A 48 -21.35 -2.00 49.94
CA CYS A 48 -21.58 -3.43 49.78
C CYS A 48 -22.85 -3.67 48.96
N ASP A 49 -22.73 -4.37 47.84
CA ASP A 49 -23.87 -4.99 47.17
C ASP A 49 -24.07 -6.36 47.81
N LEU A 50 -25.22 -6.56 48.45
CA LEU A 50 -25.55 -7.74 49.24
C LEU A 50 -26.57 -8.59 48.51
N GLU A 51 -26.25 -9.87 48.35
CA GLU A 51 -27.19 -10.93 48.04
C GLU A 51 -27.53 -11.65 49.35
N ILE A 52 -28.80 -11.68 49.74
CA ILE A 52 -29.23 -12.24 51.04
C ILE A 52 -30.23 -13.35 50.76
N ASP A 53 -29.90 -14.56 51.20
CA ASP A 53 -30.71 -15.75 51.00
C ASP A 53 -31.28 -16.21 52.35
N GLY A 54 -32.59 -16.10 52.55
CA GLY A 54 -33.30 -16.61 53.72
C GLY A 54 -33.92 -17.98 53.43
N ILE A 55 -33.44 -19.03 54.08
CA ILE A 55 -33.92 -20.40 53.84
C ILE A 55 -35.36 -20.56 54.34
N THR A 56 -36.26 -21.05 53.47
CA THR A 56 -37.67 -21.35 53.80
C THR A 56 -37.89 -22.83 54.12
N ASN A 57 -37.01 -23.72 53.65
CA ASN A 57 -37.11 -25.16 53.85
C ASN A 57 -35.88 -25.72 54.58
N LEU A 58 -36.09 -26.26 55.79
CA LEU A 58 -35.05 -26.85 56.64
C LEU A 58 -34.42 -28.15 56.06
N ALA A 59 -34.93 -28.67 54.94
CA ALA A 59 -34.38 -29.83 54.23
C ALA A 59 -33.29 -29.48 53.19
N ALA A 60 -32.79 -28.24 53.17
CA ALA A 60 -31.75 -27.78 52.27
C ALA A 60 -30.39 -28.46 52.56
N ASP A 61 -29.56 -28.67 51.52
CA ASP A 61 -28.23 -29.26 51.65
C ASP A 61 -27.23 -28.22 52.21
N PHE A 62 -27.14 -28.16 53.54
CA PHE A 62 -26.27 -27.21 54.23
C PHE A 62 -24.76 -27.47 54.00
N ASP A 63 -24.36 -28.69 53.60
CA ASP A 63 -22.97 -28.98 53.25
C ASP A 63 -22.55 -28.29 51.94
N GLU A 64 -23.50 -28.04 51.03
CA GLU A 64 -23.27 -27.30 49.78
C GLU A 64 -23.45 -25.78 49.95
N ILE A 65 -24.47 -25.36 50.68
CA ILE A 65 -24.85 -23.94 50.78
C ILE A 65 -23.88 -23.16 51.67
N ILE A 66 -23.51 -23.68 52.84
CA ILE A 66 -22.68 -22.94 53.81
C ILE A 66 -21.30 -22.56 53.24
N PRO A 67 -20.57 -23.42 52.51
CA PRO A 67 -19.29 -23.03 51.91
C PRO A 67 -19.40 -21.95 50.82
N SER A 68 -20.59 -21.72 50.25
CA SER A 68 -20.81 -20.79 49.13
C SER A 68 -21.06 -19.34 49.55
N VAL A 69 -21.21 -19.07 50.86
CA VAL A 69 -21.63 -17.76 51.38
C VAL A 69 -20.54 -17.05 52.17
N ASP A 70 -20.60 -15.71 52.16
CA ASP A 70 -19.64 -14.80 52.78
C ASP A 70 -19.97 -14.42 54.22
N GLY A 71 -21.23 -14.53 54.64
CA GLY A 71 -21.64 -14.31 56.02
C GLY A 71 -22.92 -15.06 56.38
N ILE A 72 -23.12 -15.30 57.68
CA ILE A 72 -24.27 -16.06 58.18
C ILE A 72 -24.94 -15.30 59.33
N ILE A 73 -26.28 -15.24 59.30
CA ILE A 73 -27.12 -14.81 60.41
C ILE A 73 -28.00 -15.99 60.81
N TYR A 74 -27.85 -16.48 62.04
CA TYR A 74 -28.56 -17.66 62.54
C TYR A 74 -29.52 -17.26 63.67
N PHE A 75 -30.81 -17.46 63.47
CA PHE A 75 -31.84 -17.28 64.50
C PHE A 75 -31.96 -18.54 65.36
N LEU A 76 -31.85 -18.38 66.68
CA LEU A 76 -31.83 -19.48 67.63
C LEU A 76 -32.64 -19.13 68.89
N ASN A 77 -33.62 -19.95 69.23
CA ASN A 77 -34.23 -19.97 70.55
C ASN A 77 -33.46 -20.96 71.46
N PRO A 78 -32.66 -20.46 72.42
CA PRO A 78 -31.83 -21.33 73.25
C PRO A 78 -32.65 -22.14 74.29
N LEU A 79 -33.95 -21.87 74.41
CA LEU A 79 -34.87 -22.62 75.27
C LEU A 79 -35.54 -23.78 74.52
N ASP A 80 -35.46 -23.79 73.19
CA ASP A 80 -35.93 -24.90 72.37
C ASP A 80 -34.80 -25.89 72.14
N GLN A 81 -35.01 -27.14 72.57
CA GLN A 81 -34.00 -28.17 72.48
C GLN A 81 -33.80 -28.66 71.04
N GLU A 82 -34.83 -28.66 70.20
CA GLU A 82 -34.72 -29.08 68.80
C GLU A 82 -33.94 -28.05 67.97
N GLU A 83 -34.21 -26.75 68.16
CA GLU A 83 -33.42 -25.69 67.52
C GLU A 83 -31.96 -25.69 67.99
N LEU A 84 -31.72 -25.97 69.28
CA LEU A 84 -30.37 -26.06 69.83
C LEU A 84 -29.59 -27.25 69.26
N GLU A 85 -30.22 -28.42 69.09
CA GLU A 85 -29.62 -29.60 68.46
C GLU A 85 -29.32 -29.36 66.96
N LEU A 86 -30.24 -28.71 66.24
CA LEU A 86 -30.02 -28.31 64.84
C LEU A 86 -28.85 -27.33 64.71
N PHE A 87 -28.75 -26.36 65.62
CA PHE A 87 -27.64 -25.42 65.64
C PHE A 87 -26.30 -26.13 65.89
N GLN A 88 -26.22 -27.12 66.80
CA GLN A 88 -24.97 -27.88 66.98
C GLN A 88 -24.55 -28.62 65.70
N LEU A 89 -25.50 -29.20 64.96
CA LEU A 89 -25.20 -29.85 63.68
C LEU A 89 -24.62 -28.85 62.67
N ILE A 90 -25.22 -27.65 62.57
CA ILE A 90 -24.76 -26.59 61.67
C ILE A 90 -23.41 -26.01 62.13
N TYR A 91 -23.20 -25.88 63.44
CA TYR A 91 -21.92 -25.46 64.02
C TYR A 91 -20.80 -26.45 63.67
N ASP A 92 -21.06 -27.76 63.74
CA ASP A 92 -20.10 -28.80 63.32
C ASP A 92 -19.77 -28.73 61.82
N ILE A 93 -20.70 -28.29 60.97
CA ILE A 93 -20.43 -28.02 59.55
C ILE A 93 -19.54 -26.79 59.43
N LEU A 94 -19.87 -25.69 60.12
CA LEU A 94 -19.09 -24.45 60.10
C LEU A 94 -17.65 -24.65 60.56
N ASP A 95 -17.41 -25.44 61.61
CA ASP A 95 -16.07 -25.72 62.13
C ASP A 95 -15.21 -26.56 61.15
N LYS A 96 -15.86 -27.35 60.27
CA LYS A 96 -15.17 -28.12 59.21
C LYS A 96 -14.80 -27.27 57.99
N VAL A 97 -15.43 -26.11 57.79
CA VAL A 97 -15.12 -25.24 56.65
C VAL A 97 -13.73 -24.61 56.86
N LYS A 98 -12.83 -24.79 55.88
CA LYS A 98 -11.46 -24.25 55.95
C LYS A 98 -11.39 -22.72 55.97
N ARG A 99 -12.44 -22.05 55.50
CA ARG A 99 -12.60 -20.60 55.50
C ARG A 99 -13.39 -20.18 56.73
N ASN A 100 -12.90 -19.18 57.47
CA ASN A 100 -13.66 -18.59 58.57
C ASN A 100 -14.81 -17.75 57.99
N ILE A 101 -16.06 -18.17 58.17
CA ILE A 101 -17.25 -17.45 57.70
C ILE A 101 -17.79 -16.62 58.87
N PRO A 102 -17.78 -15.28 58.78
CA PRO A 102 -18.36 -14.43 59.80
C PRO A 102 -19.82 -14.80 60.09
N THR A 103 -20.12 -15.10 61.36
CA THR A 103 -21.42 -15.64 61.78
C THR A 103 -21.98 -14.86 62.97
N ILE A 104 -23.26 -14.49 62.90
CA ILE A 104 -23.99 -13.82 63.97
C ILE A 104 -25.12 -14.74 64.47
N LEU A 105 -25.21 -14.91 65.79
CA LEU A 105 -26.33 -15.58 66.45
C LEU A 105 -27.37 -14.55 66.92
N MET A 106 -28.60 -14.73 66.46
CA MET A 106 -29.77 -13.94 66.85
C MET A 106 -30.60 -14.75 67.84
N PHE A 107 -30.44 -14.47 69.14
CA PHE A 107 -31.21 -15.12 70.18
C PHE A 107 -32.57 -14.46 70.36
N ASN A 108 -33.63 -15.14 69.91
CA ASN A 108 -35.01 -14.65 69.92
C ASN A 108 -36.01 -15.79 70.20
N ASN A 109 -37.27 -15.44 70.49
CA ASN A 109 -38.42 -16.35 70.58
C ASN A 109 -39.57 -15.78 69.73
N GLU A 110 -40.58 -16.60 69.40
CA GLU A 110 -41.78 -16.19 68.65
C GLU A 110 -42.56 -15.03 69.31
N GLU A 111 -42.51 -14.95 70.65
CA GLU A 111 -43.09 -13.85 71.43
C GLU A 111 -42.19 -12.59 71.50
N GLY A 112 -41.02 -12.63 70.87
CA GLY A 112 -40.07 -11.50 70.77
C GLY A 112 -39.22 -11.22 72.01
N LEU A 113 -39.42 -11.93 73.12
CA LEU A 113 -38.64 -11.76 74.36
C LEU A 113 -38.27 -13.11 74.99
N LEU A 114 -36.97 -13.37 75.13
CA LEU A 114 -36.44 -14.47 75.92
C LEU A 114 -36.46 -14.12 77.43
N PRO A 115 -36.97 -15.01 78.30
CA PRO A 115 -36.99 -14.81 79.76
C PRO A 115 -35.62 -15.06 80.42
N VAL A 116 -34.53 -14.67 79.77
CA VAL A 116 -33.14 -14.86 80.23
C VAL A 116 -32.42 -13.51 80.25
N LEU A 117 -31.53 -13.31 81.23
CA LEU A 117 -30.69 -12.11 81.28
C LEU A 117 -29.75 -12.07 80.06
N SER A 118 -29.94 -11.09 79.18
CA SER A 118 -29.17 -10.93 77.94
C SER A 118 -27.66 -10.95 78.17
N ASN A 119 -27.17 -10.31 79.23
CA ASN A 119 -25.74 -10.30 79.56
C ASN A 119 -25.16 -11.68 79.87
N ASN A 120 -25.93 -12.57 80.49
CA ASN A 120 -25.47 -13.93 80.79
C ASN A 120 -25.41 -14.75 79.51
N LEU A 121 -26.45 -14.66 78.68
CA LEU A 121 -26.52 -15.38 77.41
C LEU A 121 -25.42 -14.93 76.43
N LEU A 122 -25.16 -13.62 76.34
CA LEU A 122 -24.05 -13.08 75.53
C LEU A 122 -22.69 -13.60 76.03
N LYS A 123 -22.43 -13.56 77.34
CA LYS A 123 -21.17 -14.06 77.91
C LYS A 123 -20.99 -15.55 77.67
N GLU A 124 -22.02 -16.35 77.90
CA GLU A 124 -21.97 -17.79 77.65
C GLU A 124 -21.75 -18.10 76.17
N SER A 125 -22.43 -17.37 75.28
CA SER A 125 -22.24 -17.49 73.84
C SER A 125 -20.81 -17.17 73.42
N TRP A 126 -20.24 -16.04 73.85
CA TRP A 126 -18.85 -15.69 73.49
C TRP A 126 -17.79 -16.60 74.11
N ILE A 127 -18.10 -17.30 75.21
CA ILE A 127 -17.21 -18.32 75.80
C ILE A 127 -17.29 -19.62 75.01
N LYS A 128 -18.50 -20.08 74.64
CA LYS A 128 -18.71 -21.33 73.90
C LYS A 128 -18.36 -21.20 72.41
N TYR A 129 -18.67 -20.06 71.82
CA TYR A 129 -18.54 -19.73 70.39
C TYR A 129 -17.71 -18.45 70.22
N PRO A 130 -16.39 -18.49 70.47
CA PRO A 130 -15.54 -17.30 70.53
C PRO A 130 -15.45 -16.53 69.20
N ASN A 131 -15.75 -17.19 68.08
CA ASN A 131 -15.67 -16.63 66.74
C ASN A 131 -16.98 -15.96 66.27
N PHE A 132 -18.07 -16.13 67.03
CA PHE A 132 -19.39 -15.59 66.66
C PHE A 132 -19.65 -14.28 67.40
N GLU A 133 -20.56 -13.47 66.87
CA GLU A 133 -21.20 -12.39 67.62
C GLU A 133 -22.63 -12.78 67.95
N SER A 134 -23.22 -12.18 68.98
CA SER A 134 -24.56 -12.52 69.42
C SER A 134 -25.38 -11.28 69.71
N PHE A 135 -26.64 -11.32 69.33
CA PHE A 135 -27.66 -10.33 69.64
C PHE A 135 -28.80 -11.04 70.37
N VAL A 136 -29.34 -10.43 71.43
CA VAL A 136 -30.39 -11.03 72.26
C VAL A 136 -31.59 -10.09 72.30
N ASN A 137 -32.79 -10.60 71.97
CA ASN A 137 -34.03 -9.82 71.96
C ASN A 137 -33.93 -8.55 71.10
N HIS A 138 -33.19 -8.61 69.98
CA HIS A 138 -32.98 -7.48 69.09
C HIS A 138 -34.23 -7.22 68.26
N ARG A 139 -34.66 -5.96 68.10
CA ARG A 139 -35.93 -5.65 67.41
C ARG A 139 -35.77 -5.73 65.89
N PRO A 140 -36.82 -6.10 65.13
CA PRO A 140 -36.79 -6.07 63.67
C PRO A 140 -36.42 -4.70 63.08
N SER A 141 -36.83 -3.59 63.71
CA SER A 141 -36.49 -2.22 63.27
C SER A 141 -34.99 -1.92 63.30
N ASP A 142 -34.26 -2.63 64.16
CA ASP A 142 -32.85 -2.35 64.44
C ASP A 142 -31.93 -3.36 63.74
N PHE A 143 -32.49 -4.26 62.91
CA PHE A 143 -31.75 -5.33 62.24
C PHE A 143 -30.71 -4.83 61.22
N HIS A 144 -30.82 -3.57 60.78
CA HIS A 144 -29.78 -2.88 60.02
C HIS A 144 -28.41 -2.88 60.75
N GLN A 145 -28.40 -2.85 62.09
CA GLN A 145 -27.17 -2.92 62.89
C GLN A 145 -26.48 -4.29 62.79
N VAL A 146 -27.26 -5.36 62.69
CA VAL A 146 -26.78 -6.73 62.55
C VAL A 146 -26.11 -6.91 61.19
N ILE A 147 -26.76 -6.44 60.12
CA ILE A 147 -26.20 -6.45 58.77
C ILE A 147 -24.93 -5.59 58.70
N HIS A 148 -24.95 -4.39 59.31
CA HIS A 148 -23.77 -3.52 59.37
C HIS A 148 -22.59 -4.19 60.09
N CYS A 149 -22.83 -4.85 61.23
CA CYS A 149 -21.83 -5.62 61.97
C CYS A 149 -21.23 -6.75 61.11
N LEU A 150 -22.08 -7.50 60.41
CA LEU A 150 -21.64 -8.58 59.52
C LEU A 150 -20.81 -8.06 58.35
N CYS A 151 -21.25 -6.98 57.68
CA CYS A 151 -20.50 -6.41 56.56
C CYS A 151 -19.11 -5.89 56.97
N ILE A 152 -18.96 -5.25 58.13
CA ILE A 152 -17.63 -4.85 58.64
C ILE A 152 -16.71 -6.07 58.77
N SER A 153 -17.24 -7.17 59.29
CA SER A 153 -16.48 -8.40 59.49
C SER A 153 -16.08 -9.06 58.16
N MET A 154 -16.97 -9.06 57.16
CA MET A 154 -16.69 -9.58 55.82
C MET A 154 -15.64 -8.73 55.07
N ILE A 155 -15.69 -7.39 55.21
CA ILE A 155 -14.68 -6.49 54.63
C ILE A 155 -13.30 -6.70 55.26
N THR A 156 -13.27 -6.83 56.59
CA THR A 156 -12.00 -6.94 57.35
C THR A 156 -11.45 -8.37 57.39
N GLY A 157 -12.27 -9.37 57.07
CA GLY A 157 -11.93 -10.79 57.21
C GLY A 157 -11.76 -11.22 58.68
N ASP A 158 -12.37 -10.51 59.62
CA ASP A 158 -12.28 -10.76 61.05
C ASP A 158 -13.61 -11.26 61.63
N THR A 159 -13.65 -11.66 62.90
CA THR A 159 -14.90 -12.11 63.54
C THR A 159 -15.85 -10.93 63.75
N PRO A 160 -17.18 -11.13 63.59
CA PRO A 160 -18.15 -10.07 63.86
C PRO A 160 -18.01 -9.52 65.28
N LEU A 161 -18.18 -8.20 65.40
CA LEU A 161 -18.06 -7.48 66.66
C LEU A 161 -19.09 -6.35 66.71
N SER A 162 -20.06 -6.47 67.61
CA SER A 162 -21.03 -5.41 67.84
C SER A 162 -20.40 -4.27 68.62
N ILE A 163 -20.35 -3.07 68.04
CA ILE A 163 -19.75 -1.89 68.68
C ILE A 163 -20.44 -1.57 70.01
N GLU A 164 -21.76 -1.75 70.10
CA GLU A 164 -22.54 -1.41 71.30
C GLU A 164 -22.22 -2.31 72.50
N THR A 165 -21.91 -3.58 72.25
CA THR A 165 -21.64 -4.59 73.31
C THR A 165 -20.16 -4.97 73.41
N ALA A 166 -19.29 -4.46 72.53
CA ALA A 166 -17.86 -4.77 72.47
C ALA A 166 -17.12 -4.55 73.80
N TRP A 167 -17.53 -3.56 74.61
CA TRP A 167 -16.93 -3.29 75.92
C TRP A 167 -17.16 -4.45 76.92
N LEU A 168 -18.28 -5.19 76.82
CA LEU A 168 -18.56 -6.37 77.66
C LEU A 168 -17.67 -7.56 77.29
N ARG A 169 -17.21 -7.61 76.04
CA ARG A 169 -16.38 -8.70 75.50
C ARG A 169 -14.90 -8.53 75.83
N LEU A 170 -14.47 -7.30 76.17
CA LEU A 170 -13.06 -6.98 76.40
C LEU A 170 -12.39 -7.85 77.49
N PRO A 171 -12.98 -8.09 78.69
CA PRO A 171 -12.35 -8.95 79.69
C PRO A 171 -12.21 -10.41 79.23
N ILE A 172 -13.19 -10.91 78.48
CA ILE A 172 -13.18 -12.27 77.92
C ILE A 172 -12.06 -12.42 76.88
N LEU A 173 -11.92 -11.45 75.98
CA LEU A 173 -10.87 -11.45 74.96
C LEU A 173 -9.47 -11.36 75.59
N ILE A 174 -9.29 -10.56 76.63
CA ILE A 174 -8.01 -10.49 77.35
C ILE A 174 -7.68 -11.84 78.00
N GLU A 175 -8.65 -12.49 78.64
CA GLU A 175 -8.45 -13.82 79.22
C GLU A 175 -8.09 -14.86 78.15
N GLN A 176 -8.82 -14.89 77.03
CA GLN A 176 -8.55 -15.79 75.91
C GLN A 176 -7.16 -15.53 75.31
N ALA A 177 -6.77 -14.27 75.07
CA ALA A 177 -5.44 -13.92 74.58
C ALA A 177 -4.34 -14.45 75.52
N ASN A 178 -4.53 -14.31 76.83
CA ASN A 178 -3.59 -14.83 77.84
C ASN A 178 -3.52 -16.36 77.82
N GLN A 179 -4.66 -17.06 77.68
CA GLN A 179 -4.69 -18.51 77.57
C GLN A 179 -3.94 -18.99 76.30
N HIS A 180 -4.17 -18.35 75.15
CA HIS A 180 -3.46 -18.66 73.91
C HIS A 180 -1.96 -18.37 74.00
N TYR A 181 -1.58 -17.27 74.66
CA TYR A 181 -0.17 -16.95 74.94
C TYR A 181 0.51 -18.02 75.79
N LEU A 182 -0.12 -18.46 76.88
CA LEU A 182 0.39 -19.52 77.76
C LEU A 182 0.55 -20.85 77.00
N LYS A 183 -0.36 -21.16 76.07
CA LYS A 183 -0.30 -22.32 75.18
C LYS A 183 0.73 -22.17 74.04
N ARG A 184 1.46 -21.05 73.95
CA ARG A 184 2.37 -20.68 72.85
C ARG A 184 1.70 -20.59 71.48
N ASN A 185 0.38 -20.46 71.44
CA ASN A 185 -0.36 -20.19 70.21
C ASN A 185 -0.35 -18.68 69.94
N TYR A 186 0.81 -18.18 69.52
CA TYR A 186 1.06 -16.74 69.38
C TYR A 186 0.24 -16.08 68.27
N TYR A 187 -0.16 -16.83 67.23
CA TYR A 187 -1.00 -16.29 66.16
C TYR A 187 -2.38 -15.92 66.67
N GLU A 188 -3.06 -16.87 67.32
CA GLU A 188 -4.39 -16.63 67.92
C GLU A 188 -4.32 -15.57 69.02
N ALA A 189 -3.28 -15.60 69.86
CA ALA A 189 -3.07 -14.57 70.87
C ALA A 189 -2.93 -13.17 70.23
N ALA A 190 -2.19 -13.06 69.11
CA ALA A 190 -1.99 -11.80 68.40
C ALA A 190 -3.29 -11.28 67.76
N GLN A 191 -4.09 -12.16 67.16
CA GLN A 191 -5.39 -11.80 66.58
C GLN A 191 -6.38 -11.33 67.64
N ILE A 192 -6.49 -12.04 68.77
CA ILE A 192 -7.37 -11.63 69.86
C ILE A 192 -6.89 -10.30 70.46
N THR A 193 -5.59 -10.13 70.66
CA THR A 193 -5.04 -8.86 71.19
C THR A 193 -5.20 -7.70 70.20
N LYS A 194 -5.16 -7.97 68.88
CA LYS A 194 -5.52 -6.98 67.84
C LYS A 194 -6.97 -6.53 67.98
N LYS A 195 -7.91 -7.43 68.25
CA LYS A 195 -9.31 -7.09 68.55
C LYS A 195 -9.45 -6.25 69.81
N VAL A 196 -8.74 -6.61 70.88
CA VAL A 196 -8.70 -5.82 72.12
C VAL A 196 -8.17 -4.42 71.83
N ALA A 197 -7.13 -4.27 71.00
CA ALA A 197 -6.61 -2.97 70.59
C ALA A 197 -7.64 -2.17 69.76
N PHE A 198 -8.32 -2.81 68.81
CA PHE A 198 -9.37 -2.19 68.01
C PHE A 198 -10.53 -1.66 68.89
N ILE A 199 -11.04 -2.49 69.81
CA ILE A 199 -12.07 -2.08 70.78
C ILE A 199 -11.56 -0.92 71.64
N SER A 200 -10.33 -1.02 72.15
CA SER A 200 -9.73 0.04 72.97
C SER A 200 -9.59 1.37 72.21
N LYS A 201 -9.31 1.32 70.90
CA LYS A 201 -9.29 2.48 70.00
C LYS A 201 -10.68 3.10 69.87
N ILE A 202 -11.71 2.30 69.57
CA ILE A 202 -13.10 2.78 69.41
C ILE A 202 -13.59 3.51 70.67
N PHE A 203 -13.30 2.94 71.84
CA PHE A 203 -13.74 3.49 73.13
C PHE A 203 -12.75 4.51 73.74
N ASN A 204 -11.73 4.95 73.00
CA ASN A 204 -10.69 5.88 73.46
C ASN A 204 -10.10 5.52 74.85
N ARG A 205 -9.81 4.23 75.09
CA ARG A 205 -9.20 3.79 76.35
C ARG A 205 -7.72 4.16 76.41
N GLU A 206 -7.25 4.52 77.61
CA GLU A 206 -5.85 4.88 77.86
C GLU A 206 -4.86 3.73 77.58
N ASP A 207 -5.31 2.48 77.70
CA ASP A 207 -4.49 1.28 77.50
C ASP A 207 -4.35 0.84 76.03
N TYR A 208 -5.00 1.53 75.07
CA TYR A 208 -4.90 1.22 73.64
C TYR A 208 -3.45 1.08 73.15
N PHE A 209 -2.56 1.99 73.56
CA PHE A 209 -1.15 1.97 73.19
C PHE A 209 -0.45 0.69 73.68
N ILE A 210 -0.74 0.27 74.92
CA ILE A 210 -0.14 -0.90 75.56
C ILE A 210 -0.60 -2.16 74.83
N VAL A 211 -1.90 -2.29 74.56
CA VAL A 211 -2.47 -3.46 73.91
C VAL A 211 -1.99 -3.57 72.45
N SER A 212 -1.86 -2.44 71.74
CA SER A 212 -1.31 -2.42 70.38
C SER A 212 0.15 -2.89 70.35
N GLU A 213 0.96 -2.49 71.33
CA GLU A 213 2.34 -2.99 71.48
C GLU A 213 2.38 -4.49 71.81
N GLN A 214 1.48 -4.97 72.68
CA GLN A 214 1.36 -6.40 72.98
C GLN A 214 1.00 -7.21 71.74
N SER A 215 0.03 -6.76 70.94
CA SER A 215 -0.34 -7.42 69.67
C SER A 215 0.85 -7.45 68.70
N ALA A 216 1.54 -6.32 68.51
CA ALA A 216 2.71 -6.24 67.65
C ALA A 216 3.85 -7.17 68.11
N PHE A 217 4.08 -7.25 69.43
CA PHE A 217 5.05 -8.17 70.01
C PHE A 217 4.69 -9.64 69.71
N LEU A 218 3.42 -10.03 69.85
CA LEU A 218 2.97 -11.39 69.56
C LEU A 218 3.14 -11.75 68.08
N TYR A 219 2.77 -10.85 67.16
CA TYR A 219 3.05 -11.03 65.73
C TYR A 219 4.55 -11.17 65.43
N SER A 220 5.40 -10.41 66.12
CA SER A 220 6.85 -10.51 65.95
C SER A 220 7.43 -11.87 66.37
N LYS A 221 6.80 -12.59 67.32
CA LYS A 221 7.25 -13.92 67.78
C LYS A 221 7.14 -15.00 66.71
N ILE A 222 6.27 -14.79 65.72
CA ILE A 222 6.03 -15.70 64.60
C ILE A 222 6.54 -15.14 63.26
N ASN A 223 7.42 -14.13 63.30
CA ASN A 223 7.99 -13.44 62.14
C ASN A 223 6.97 -12.73 61.23
N LEU A 224 5.76 -12.47 61.69
CA LEU A 224 4.76 -11.64 60.98
C LEU A 224 5.03 -10.15 61.23
N PHE A 225 6.21 -9.70 60.80
CA PHE A 225 6.70 -8.35 61.08
C PHE A 225 5.88 -7.24 60.41
N LEU A 226 5.22 -7.51 59.28
CA LEU A 226 4.35 -6.53 58.61
C LEU A 226 3.07 -6.28 59.41
N GLU A 227 2.44 -7.33 59.94
CA GLU A 227 1.29 -7.19 60.83
C GLU A 227 1.67 -6.46 62.13
N ALA A 228 2.85 -6.78 62.69
CA ALA A 228 3.39 -6.04 63.83
C ALA A 228 3.63 -4.55 63.52
N ALA A 229 4.09 -4.22 62.31
CA ALA A 229 4.29 -2.84 61.88
C ALA A 229 2.96 -2.09 61.71
N ARG A 230 1.96 -2.72 61.09
CA ARG A 230 0.62 -2.14 60.90
C ARG A 230 -0.04 -1.76 62.23
N MET A 231 0.05 -2.63 63.23
CA MET A 231 -0.47 -2.36 64.57
C MET A 231 0.15 -1.12 65.24
N LEU A 232 1.39 -0.78 64.88
CA LEU A 232 2.12 0.33 65.48
C LEU A 232 2.21 1.57 64.59
N GLU A 233 1.66 1.55 63.38
CA GLU A 233 1.86 2.62 62.39
C GLU A 233 1.32 3.97 62.89
N GLU A 234 0.16 3.95 63.55
CA GLU A 234 -0.47 5.12 64.17
C GLU A 234 -0.06 5.34 65.65
N VAL A 235 0.61 4.37 66.27
CA VAL A 235 0.89 4.33 67.72
C VAL A 235 2.35 4.73 68.01
N ASP A 236 3.30 4.07 67.34
CA ASP A 236 4.74 4.32 67.42
C ASP A 236 5.36 4.02 66.05
N SER A 237 5.39 5.05 65.21
CA SER A 237 5.93 4.98 63.85
C SER A 237 7.41 4.54 63.82
N LYS A 238 8.17 4.78 64.90
CA LYS A 238 9.58 4.38 65.01
C LYS A 238 9.70 2.88 65.26
N LYS A 239 8.86 2.28 66.11
CA LYS A 239 8.79 0.82 66.29
C LYS A 239 8.20 0.14 65.05
N ALA A 240 7.19 0.72 64.40
CA ALA A 240 6.66 0.21 63.13
C ALA A 240 7.77 0.13 62.06
N TYR A 241 8.58 1.18 61.93
CA TYR A 241 9.74 1.20 61.04
C TYR A 241 10.77 0.09 61.37
N ARG A 242 11.02 -0.16 62.66
CA ARG A 242 11.92 -1.26 63.09
C ARG A 242 11.38 -2.64 62.68
N TYR A 243 10.07 -2.88 62.81
CA TYR A 243 9.49 -4.14 62.34
C TYR A 243 9.53 -4.28 60.82
N LYS A 244 9.27 -3.19 60.08
CA LYS A 244 9.49 -3.16 58.62
C LYS A 244 10.95 -3.54 58.28
N LYS A 245 11.95 -3.04 59.05
CA LYS A 245 13.36 -3.44 58.89
C LYS A 245 13.62 -4.91 59.20
N LEU A 246 13.04 -5.45 60.28
CA LEU A 246 13.16 -6.87 60.62
C LEU A 246 12.57 -7.80 59.55
N TYR A 247 11.52 -7.37 58.86
CA TYR A 247 10.97 -8.10 57.71
C TYR A 247 11.98 -8.22 56.57
N ALA A 248 12.60 -7.11 56.18
CA ALA A 248 13.66 -7.12 55.17
C ALA A 248 14.85 -7.99 55.58
N GLU A 249 15.26 -7.92 56.85
CA GLU A 249 16.32 -8.79 57.38
C GLU A 249 15.94 -10.27 57.36
N ALA A 250 14.67 -10.61 57.57
CA ALA A 250 14.18 -11.99 57.49
C ALA A 250 14.28 -12.53 56.06
N MET A 251 13.92 -11.74 55.05
CA MET A 251 14.11 -12.09 53.63
C MET A 251 15.58 -12.34 53.31
N ILE A 252 16.48 -11.48 53.79
CA ILE A 252 17.93 -11.66 53.60
C ILE A 252 18.42 -12.95 54.28
N ARG A 253 17.92 -13.27 55.49
CA ARG A 253 18.27 -14.53 56.18
C ARG A 253 17.77 -15.75 55.41
N GLU A 254 16.59 -15.68 54.80
CA GLU A 254 16.08 -16.74 53.93
C GLU A 254 16.95 -16.90 52.69
N GLY A 255 17.32 -15.81 52.03
CA GLY A 255 18.30 -15.80 50.95
C GLY A 255 19.61 -16.48 51.36
N ASN A 256 20.15 -16.15 52.54
CA ASN A 256 21.38 -16.78 53.06
C ASN A 256 21.23 -18.30 53.27
N LYS A 257 20.05 -18.75 53.73
CA LYS A 257 19.77 -20.19 53.87
C LYS A 257 19.76 -20.90 52.51
N LEU A 258 19.17 -20.27 51.49
CA LEU A 258 19.13 -20.81 50.12
C LEU A 258 20.53 -20.82 49.50
N PHE A 259 21.30 -19.74 49.69
CA PHE A 259 22.67 -19.64 49.22
C PHE A 259 23.55 -20.77 49.80
N ASN A 260 23.45 -21.02 51.10
CA ASN A 260 24.20 -22.09 51.77
C ASN A 260 23.76 -23.51 51.36
N LYS A 261 22.57 -23.67 50.76
CA LYS A 261 22.11 -24.94 50.19
C LYS A 261 22.59 -25.18 48.76
N GLY A 262 23.21 -24.18 48.12
CA GLY A 262 23.59 -24.22 46.71
C GLY A 262 22.49 -23.77 45.74
N ASP A 263 21.31 -23.36 46.24
CA ASP A 263 20.21 -22.83 45.41
C ASP A 263 20.45 -21.34 45.09
N TYR A 264 21.53 -21.07 44.37
CA TYR A 264 22.03 -19.70 44.13
C TYR A 264 21.02 -18.81 43.39
N GLU A 265 20.25 -19.35 42.44
CA GLU A 265 19.23 -18.59 41.72
C GLU A 265 18.06 -18.15 42.61
N PHE A 266 17.53 -19.06 43.44
CA PHE A 266 16.46 -18.71 44.38
C PHE A 266 16.96 -17.76 45.47
N ALA A 267 18.20 -17.93 45.93
CA ALA A 267 18.84 -16.99 46.85
C ALA A 267 18.91 -15.58 46.23
N ALA A 268 19.37 -15.48 44.98
CA ALA A 268 19.48 -14.21 44.27
C ALA A 268 18.13 -13.47 44.17
N ARG A 269 17.07 -14.19 43.78
CA ARG A 269 15.70 -13.63 43.71
C ARG A 269 15.20 -13.16 45.06
N GLN A 270 15.47 -13.89 46.15
CA GLN A 270 15.06 -13.45 47.49
C GLN A 270 15.80 -12.18 47.94
N TYR A 271 17.10 -12.06 47.62
CA TYR A 271 17.83 -10.82 47.89
C TYR A 271 17.33 -9.65 47.06
N GLU A 272 16.97 -9.86 45.79
CA GLU A 272 16.33 -8.82 44.96
C GLU A 272 14.99 -8.38 45.52
N ASN A 273 14.14 -9.33 45.89
CA ASN A 273 12.84 -9.05 46.51
C ASN A 273 13.01 -8.20 47.78
N ALA A 274 13.99 -8.54 48.62
CA ALA A 274 14.32 -7.75 49.80
C ALA A 274 14.75 -6.31 49.43
N ALA A 275 15.62 -6.15 48.43
CA ALA A 275 16.07 -4.83 47.97
C ALA A 275 14.93 -3.99 47.40
N HIS A 276 14.06 -4.58 46.56
CA HIS A 276 12.91 -3.91 45.96
C HIS A 276 11.88 -3.51 46.99
N TRP A 277 11.56 -4.40 47.93
CA TRP A 277 10.64 -4.10 49.01
C TRP A 277 11.18 -2.96 49.89
N CYS A 278 12.48 -3.00 50.25
CA CYS A 278 13.13 -1.90 50.97
C CYS A 278 13.10 -0.58 50.20
N LEU A 279 13.28 -0.60 48.88
CA LEU A 279 13.24 0.59 48.03
C LEU A 279 11.88 1.29 48.10
N ILE A 280 10.78 0.51 48.14
CA ILE A 280 9.41 1.01 48.19
C ILE A 280 9.05 1.47 49.61
N GLU A 281 9.24 0.58 50.60
CA GLU A 281 8.67 0.73 51.95
C GLU A 281 9.59 1.45 52.95
N LEU A 282 10.90 1.15 52.94
CA LEU A 282 11.84 1.60 53.98
C LEU A 282 12.72 2.78 53.53
N LYS A 283 13.05 2.84 52.24
CA LYS A 283 14.02 3.78 51.64
C LYS A 283 15.39 3.81 52.35
N ASP A 284 15.74 2.73 53.06
CA ASP A 284 17.02 2.54 53.76
C ASP A 284 18.11 2.12 52.76
N LYS A 285 18.99 3.07 52.40
CA LYS A 285 20.02 2.86 51.37
C LYS A 285 20.97 1.71 51.71
N ASP A 286 21.32 1.53 52.97
CA ASP A 286 22.32 0.54 53.37
C ASP A 286 21.80 -0.88 53.17
N VAL A 287 20.53 -1.12 53.54
CA VAL A 287 19.88 -2.43 53.35
C VAL A 287 19.66 -2.71 51.88
N ILE A 288 19.26 -1.70 51.09
CA ILE A 288 19.07 -1.85 49.64
C ILE A 288 20.37 -2.24 48.94
N ILE A 289 21.46 -1.50 49.19
CA ILE A 289 22.77 -1.76 48.58
C ILE A 289 23.30 -3.13 49.01
N LYS A 290 23.20 -3.47 50.30
CA LYS A 290 23.62 -4.77 50.83
C LYS A 290 22.87 -5.91 50.15
N SER A 291 21.55 -5.81 50.03
CA SER A 291 20.72 -6.84 49.39
C SER A 291 21.04 -7.00 47.91
N PHE A 292 21.21 -5.91 47.15
CA PHE A 292 21.64 -6.00 45.76
C PHE A 292 23.04 -6.61 45.60
N LYS A 293 24.01 -6.26 46.46
CA LYS A 293 25.36 -6.90 46.44
C LYS A 293 25.28 -8.41 46.72
N LEU A 294 24.38 -8.86 47.60
CA LEU A 294 24.14 -10.29 47.84
C LEU A 294 23.48 -10.98 46.64
N ALA A 295 22.52 -10.32 45.99
CA ALA A 295 21.88 -10.82 44.77
C ALA A 295 22.90 -11.00 43.62
N ILE A 296 23.74 -9.99 43.39
CA ILE A 296 24.79 -10.00 42.35
C ILE A 296 25.74 -11.19 42.57
N ASN A 297 26.24 -11.36 43.79
CA ASN A 297 27.11 -12.50 44.12
C ASN A 297 26.43 -13.86 43.88
N SER A 298 25.13 -13.94 44.16
CA SER A 298 24.36 -15.18 44.00
C SER A 298 24.11 -15.50 42.52
N TRP A 299 23.82 -14.49 41.69
CA TRP A 299 23.69 -14.68 40.24
C TRP A 299 24.99 -15.12 39.56
N ILE A 300 26.13 -14.57 39.97
CA ILE A 300 27.45 -15.01 39.48
C ILE A 300 27.72 -16.45 39.91
N SER A 301 27.38 -16.81 41.15
CA SER A 301 27.50 -18.20 41.63
C SER A 301 26.57 -19.17 40.88
N ALA A 302 25.44 -18.67 40.37
CA ALA A 302 24.55 -19.40 39.47
C ALA A 302 25.01 -19.42 38.00
N CYS A 303 26.20 -18.88 37.69
CA CYS A 303 26.76 -18.75 36.34
C CYS A 303 25.90 -17.93 35.37
N LYS A 304 25.13 -16.96 35.89
CA LYS A 304 24.28 -16.04 35.11
C LYS A 304 24.76 -14.61 35.33
N VAL A 305 25.86 -14.25 34.70
CA VAL A 305 26.57 -12.98 34.92
C VAL A 305 25.75 -11.81 34.35
N GLU A 306 24.99 -12.03 33.28
CA GLU A 306 24.05 -11.05 32.74
C GLU A 306 23.10 -10.52 33.83
N ASN A 307 22.42 -11.42 34.56
CA ASN A 307 21.48 -11.04 35.62
C ASN A 307 22.17 -10.23 36.73
N ALA A 308 23.39 -10.61 37.11
CA ALA A 308 24.20 -9.85 38.05
C ALA A 308 24.46 -8.41 37.55
N PHE A 309 24.80 -8.22 36.28
CA PHE A 309 25.07 -6.89 35.73
C PHE A 309 23.81 -6.05 35.53
N THR A 310 22.63 -6.64 35.29
CA THR A 310 21.37 -5.88 35.28
C THR A 310 21.07 -5.26 36.66
N ILE A 311 21.42 -5.95 37.75
CA ILE A 311 21.23 -5.45 39.11
C ILE A 311 22.31 -4.43 39.47
N LEU A 312 23.55 -4.63 38.99
CA LEU A 312 24.65 -3.69 39.18
C LEU A 312 24.28 -2.27 38.71
N GLU A 313 23.53 -2.13 37.61
CA GLU A 313 23.05 -0.82 37.11
C GLU A 313 22.13 -0.09 38.10
N ARG A 314 21.57 -0.79 39.10
CA ARG A 314 20.70 -0.23 40.14
C ARG A 314 21.47 0.25 41.37
N LEU A 315 22.75 -0.06 41.48
CA LEU A 315 23.61 0.44 42.56
C LEU A 315 24.00 1.92 42.32
N PRO A 316 24.28 2.69 43.38
CA PRO A 316 24.89 4.01 43.23
C PRO A 316 26.21 3.94 42.44
N HIS A 317 26.51 4.96 41.64
CA HIS A 317 27.74 4.98 40.82
C HIS A 317 29.00 4.69 41.64
N ASP A 318 29.11 5.31 42.82
CA ASP A 318 30.29 5.21 43.68
C ASP A 318 30.53 3.76 44.15
N ASP A 319 29.47 2.93 44.18
CA ASP A 319 29.54 1.52 44.53
C ASP A 319 29.79 0.60 43.33
N ILE A 320 29.54 1.03 42.09
CA ILE A 320 29.63 0.18 40.90
C ILE A 320 31.08 -0.25 40.63
N LEU A 321 32.02 0.71 40.59
CA LEU A 321 33.43 0.42 40.29
C LEU A 321 34.07 -0.52 41.34
N PRO A 322 33.97 -0.25 42.66
CA PRO A 322 34.47 -1.18 43.67
C PRO A 322 33.81 -2.56 43.60
N THR A 323 32.50 -2.61 43.29
CA THR A 323 31.77 -3.87 43.18
C THR A 323 32.28 -4.68 41.99
N LEU A 324 32.41 -4.08 40.79
CA LEU A 324 32.96 -4.77 39.62
C LEU A 324 34.36 -5.33 39.89
N LYS A 325 35.28 -4.53 40.43
CA LYS A 325 36.63 -5.03 40.77
C LYS A 325 36.61 -6.27 41.67
N SER A 326 35.67 -6.34 42.62
CA SER A 326 35.53 -7.50 43.52
C SER A 326 34.89 -8.74 42.87
N LEU A 327 34.27 -8.59 41.69
CA LEU A 327 33.56 -9.65 41.00
C LEU A 327 34.41 -10.35 39.94
N THR A 328 35.52 -9.73 39.49
CA THR A 328 36.37 -10.26 38.41
C THR A 328 36.76 -11.71 38.65
N GLU A 329 37.36 -12.02 39.79
CA GLU A 329 37.76 -13.39 40.14
C GLU A 329 36.58 -14.37 40.21
N LYS A 330 35.42 -13.91 40.69
CA LYS A 330 34.22 -14.76 40.82
C LYS A 330 33.59 -15.08 39.47
N VAL A 331 33.59 -14.12 38.56
CA VAL A 331 33.13 -14.32 37.19
C VAL A 331 34.06 -15.33 36.50
N ILE A 332 35.38 -15.16 36.60
CA ILE A 332 36.34 -16.12 36.03
C ILE A 332 36.11 -17.53 36.58
N ALA A 333 35.97 -17.67 37.90
CA ALA A 333 35.71 -18.97 38.54
C ALA A 333 34.38 -19.60 38.07
N ALA A 334 33.33 -18.81 37.87
CA ALA A 334 32.06 -19.29 37.32
C ALA A 334 32.21 -19.78 35.87
N MET A 335 32.99 -19.08 35.06
CA MET A 335 33.26 -19.47 33.67
C MET A 335 34.13 -20.72 33.58
N GLU A 336 35.10 -20.88 34.48
CA GLU A 336 35.87 -22.11 34.61
C GLU A 336 34.99 -23.30 34.99
N TYR A 337 34.04 -23.09 35.89
CA TYR A 337 33.06 -24.10 36.24
C TYR A 337 32.18 -24.47 35.03
N LEU A 338 31.63 -23.51 34.29
CA LEU A 338 30.86 -23.78 33.06
C LEU A 338 31.68 -24.57 32.02
N ALA A 339 32.93 -24.16 31.80
CA ALA A 339 33.83 -24.84 30.89
C ALA A 339 34.12 -26.29 31.35
N SER A 340 34.26 -26.53 32.66
CA SER A 340 34.45 -27.88 33.23
C SER A 340 33.24 -28.80 33.04
N GLN A 341 32.03 -28.24 32.97
CA GLN A 341 30.79 -28.98 32.67
C GLN A 341 30.59 -29.25 31.17
N GLY A 342 31.52 -28.82 30.32
CA GLY A 342 31.44 -28.94 28.87
C GLY A 342 30.59 -27.86 28.19
N ASN A 343 30.09 -26.87 28.92
CA ASN A 343 29.33 -25.75 28.34
C ASN A 343 30.27 -24.60 27.93
N LEU A 344 31.09 -24.85 26.91
CA LEU A 344 32.07 -23.87 26.41
C LEU A 344 31.40 -22.66 25.75
N GLU A 345 30.30 -22.86 25.03
CA GLU A 345 29.56 -21.78 24.37
C GLU A 345 28.89 -20.84 25.39
N GLY A 346 28.29 -21.38 26.45
CA GLY A 346 27.73 -20.56 27.53
C GLY A 346 28.80 -19.76 28.28
N ALA A 347 29.99 -20.35 28.48
CA ALA A 347 31.12 -19.63 29.07
C ALA A 347 31.66 -18.52 28.14
N ARG A 348 31.67 -18.75 26.81
CA ARG A 348 32.01 -17.75 25.80
C ARG A 348 31.06 -16.55 25.87
N GLU A 349 29.76 -16.79 25.88
CA GLU A 349 28.73 -15.74 25.89
C GLU A 349 28.82 -14.86 27.14
N GLU A 350 28.88 -15.47 28.32
CA GLU A 350 28.96 -14.76 29.60
C GLU A 350 30.28 -13.98 29.76
N LEU A 351 31.40 -14.48 29.21
CA LEU A 351 32.67 -13.72 29.16
C LEU A 351 32.60 -12.50 28.24
N TYR A 352 31.95 -12.60 27.08
CA TYR A 352 31.73 -11.42 26.23
C TYR A 352 30.87 -10.36 26.92
N ILE A 353 29.84 -10.79 27.65
CA ILE A 353 29.00 -9.89 28.47
C ILE A 353 29.84 -9.21 29.57
N ALA A 354 30.76 -9.95 30.20
CA ALA A 354 31.72 -9.40 31.16
C ALA A 354 32.68 -8.39 30.52
N ILE A 355 33.30 -8.74 29.39
CA ILE A 355 34.20 -7.84 28.66
C ILE A 355 33.48 -6.54 28.30
N HIS A 356 32.28 -6.62 27.73
CA HIS A 356 31.49 -5.43 27.37
C HIS A 356 31.17 -4.56 28.59
N THR A 357 30.76 -5.18 29.70
CA THR A 357 30.40 -4.45 30.92
C THR A 357 31.61 -3.76 31.57
N TYR A 358 32.78 -4.40 31.57
CA TYR A 358 34.00 -3.85 32.14
C TYR A 358 34.64 -2.80 31.23
N GLN A 359 34.62 -3.01 29.92
CA GLN A 359 34.98 -1.99 28.93
C GLN A 359 34.11 -0.74 29.13
N ARG A 360 32.82 -0.93 29.38
CA ARG A 360 31.87 0.16 29.69
C ARG A 360 32.25 0.96 30.93
N GLU A 361 32.62 0.31 32.01
CA GLU A 361 33.02 1.06 33.21
C GLU A 361 34.50 1.50 33.19
N GLY A 362 35.25 1.23 32.11
CA GLY A 362 36.64 1.66 31.92
C GLY A 362 37.66 0.84 32.72
N LEU A 363 37.32 -0.41 33.05
CA LEU A 363 38.13 -1.34 33.85
C LEU A 363 38.97 -2.24 32.94
N PHE A 364 39.94 -1.65 32.24
CA PHE A 364 40.75 -2.37 31.24
C PHE A 364 41.68 -3.42 31.85
N ASP A 365 42.28 -3.14 33.02
CA ASP A 365 43.15 -4.09 33.72
C ASP A 365 42.39 -5.36 34.11
N GLU A 366 41.19 -5.21 34.66
CA GLU A 366 40.34 -6.35 35.01
C GLU A 366 39.75 -7.06 33.78
N MET A 367 39.52 -6.31 32.70
CA MET A 367 39.04 -6.84 31.42
C MET A 367 40.07 -7.77 30.77
N GLU A 368 41.37 -7.49 30.92
CA GLU A 368 42.45 -8.33 30.40
C GLU A 368 42.36 -9.78 30.93
N HIS A 369 41.92 -9.95 32.17
CA HIS A 369 41.72 -11.29 32.73
C HIS A 369 40.57 -12.04 32.03
N PHE A 370 39.51 -11.35 31.60
CA PHE A 370 38.42 -11.97 30.86
C PHE A 370 38.79 -12.26 29.40
N THR A 371 39.53 -11.37 28.73
CA THR A 371 39.96 -11.59 27.34
C THR A 371 40.94 -12.76 27.26
N ASN A 372 41.88 -12.87 28.21
CA ASN A 372 42.77 -14.02 28.32
C ASN A 372 41.97 -15.32 28.55
N LYS A 373 40.99 -15.30 29.44
CA LYS A 373 40.15 -16.48 29.69
C LYS A 373 39.28 -16.86 28.48
N LEU A 374 38.76 -15.87 27.77
CA LEU A 374 37.96 -16.07 26.58
C LEU A 374 38.81 -16.68 25.46
N ASN A 375 40.06 -16.24 25.30
CA ASN A 375 41.02 -16.84 24.38
C ASN A 375 41.20 -18.34 24.67
N ASP A 376 41.42 -18.72 25.93
CA ASP A 376 41.55 -20.13 26.33
C ASP A 376 40.30 -20.96 25.99
N ILE A 377 39.10 -20.38 26.17
CA ILE A 377 37.83 -21.05 25.87
C ILE A 377 37.62 -21.19 24.37
N LEU A 378 37.89 -20.14 23.59
CA LEU A 378 37.77 -20.19 22.13
C LEU A 378 38.71 -21.21 21.50
N ILE A 379 39.93 -21.35 22.03
CA ILE A 379 40.89 -22.39 21.58
C ILE A 379 40.32 -23.80 21.86
N LYS A 380 39.70 -24.01 23.02
CA LYS A 380 39.01 -25.28 23.32
C LYS A 380 37.81 -25.54 22.41
N ILE A 381 37.06 -24.49 22.04
CA ILE A 381 35.96 -24.60 21.07
C ILE A 381 36.50 -24.94 19.68
N LEU A 382 37.61 -24.32 19.27
CA LEU A 382 38.28 -24.61 18.00
C LEU A 382 38.71 -26.08 17.93
N GLU A 383 39.38 -26.58 18.98
CA GLU A 383 39.78 -27.97 19.10
C GLU A 383 38.59 -28.94 19.03
N ASP A 384 37.52 -28.69 19.80
CA ASP A 384 36.30 -29.51 19.79
C ASP A 384 35.63 -29.53 18.40
N LYS A 385 35.63 -28.40 17.68
CA LYS A 385 35.05 -28.31 16.33
C LYS A 385 35.90 -29.01 15.26
N ILE A 386 37.23 -28.96 15.38
CA ILE A 386 38.16 -29.73 14.52
C ILE A 386 37.95 -31.23 14.76
N GLN A 387 37.90 -31.68 16.02
CA GLN A 387 37.68 -33.08 16.37
C GLN A 387 36.31 -33.61 15.90
N LYS A 388 35.29 -32.75 15.83
CA LYS A 388 33.94 -33.08 15.32
C LYS A 388 33.80 -33.00 13.80
N ASP A 389 34.89 -32.77 13.06
CA ASP A 389 34.90 -32.60 11.60
C ASP A 389 33.92 -31.51 11.11
N LYS A 390 33.95 -30.34 11.76
CA LYS A 390 33.16 -29.16 11.39
C LYS A 390 34.07 -28.00 10.93
N PRO A 391 34.67 -28.09 9.74
CA PRO A 391 35.74 -27.18 9.32
C PRO A 391 35.28 -25.73 9.14
N TYR A 392 34.04 -25.47 8.68
CA TYR A 392 33.54 -24.09 8.58
C TYR A 392 33.28 -23.45 9.96
N ASP A 393 32.75 -24.22 10.92
CA ASP A 393 32.52 -23.72 12.28
C ASP A 393 33.84 -23.49 13.02
N ALA A 394 34.83 -24.36 12.80
CA ALA A 394 36.18 -24.22 13.31
C ALA A 394 36.87 -22.96 12.72
N ARG A 395 36.74 -22.73 11.41
CA ARG A 395 37.23 -21.51 10.75
C ARG A 395 36.61 -20.26 11.36
N ALA A 396 35.31 -20.25 11.60
CA ALA A 396 34.63 -19.12 12.22
C ALA A 396 35.15 -18.83 13.64
N THR A 397 35.43 -19.88 14.43
CA THR A 397 36.04 -19.72 15.76
C THR A 397 37.50 -19.25 15.68
N TYR A 398 38.27 -19.68 14.69
CA TYR A 398 39.60 -19.13 14.46
C TYR A 398 39.55 -17.63 14.15
N ASP A 399 38.64 -17.20 13.27
CA ASP A 399 38.44 -15.78 12.96
C ASP A 399 37.99 -14.99 14.19
N GLU A 400 37.15 -15.59 15.03
CA GLU A 400 36.76 -15.01 16.32
C GLU A 400 37.96 -14.79 17.26
N ILE A 401 38.93 -15.72 17.29
CA ILE A 401 40.17 -15.58 18.05
C ILE A 401 41.06 -14.46 17.50
N GLU A 402 41.24 -14.37 16.17
CA GLU A 402 42.03 -13.29 15.59
C GLU A 402 41.40 -11.92 15.84
N ASN A 403 40.08 -11.82 15.67
CA ASN A 403 39.34 -10.60 15.98
C ASN A 403 39.47 -10.23 17.46
N LEU A 404 39.50 -11.20 18.37
CA LEU A 404 39.73 -10.94 19.79
C LEU A 404 41.12 -10.32 20.03
N TRP A 405 42.17 -10.88 19.41
CA TRP A 405 43.53 -10.36 19.53
C TRP A 405 43.66 -8.95 18.98
N GLU A 406 43.05 -8.67 17.82
CA GLU A 406 43.07 -7.34 17.22
C GLU A 406 42.22 -6.32 17.99
N ALA A 407 41.04 -6.70 18.45
CA ALA A 407 40.11 -5.78 19.08
C ALA A 407 40.50 -5.40 20.53
N PHE A 408 41.20 -6.29 21.23
CA PHE A 408 41.49 -6.12 22.66
C PHE A 408 42.99 -6.15 23.00
N ASP A 409 43.88 -6.08 22.01
CA ASP A 409 45.35 -6.18 22.18
C ASP A 409 45.77 -7.41 23.02
N ALA A 410 45.02 -8.51 22.92
CA ALA A 410 45.32 -9.75 23.63
C ALA A 410 46.56 -10.44 23.04
N PRO A 411 47.40 -11.09 23.86
CA PRO A 411 48.63 -11.72 23.38
C PRO A 411 48.32 -12.85 22.40
N LYS A 412 48.84 -12.74 21.17
CA LYS A 412 48.70 -13.79 20.16
C LYS A 412 49.35 -15.08 20.64
N GLN A 413 48.63 -16.19 20.51
CA GLN A 413 49.14 -17.53 20.74
C GLN A 413 49.41 -18.22 19.40
N ASP A 414 50.34 -19.16 19.37
CA ASP A 414 50.59 -19.93 18.15
C ASP A 414 49.48 -20.97 17.95
N LEU A 415 48.74 -20.84 16.85
CA LEU A 415 47.63 -21.73 16.46
C LEU A 415 47.93 -22.51 15.17
N ASP A 416 49.18 -22.50 14.71
CA ASP A 416 49.57 -23.11 13.43
C ASP A 416 49.25 -24.60 13.37
N ASP A 417 49.35 -25.33 14.49
CA ASP A 417 49.01 -26.75 14.55
C ASP A 417 47.51 -26.99 14.29
N TYR A 418 46.63 -26.20 14.91
CA TYR A 418 45.17 -26.27 14.71
C TYR A 418 44.77 -25.84 13.28
N LEU A 419 45.41 -24.79 12.76
CA LEU A 419 45.24 -24.37 11.37
C LEU A 419 45.71 -25.46 10.40
N GLY A 420 46.80 -26.15 10.71
CA GLY A 420 47.31 -27.26 9.91
C GLY A 420 46.34 -28.43 9.83
N GLU A 421 45.68 -28.79 10.93
CA GLU A 421 44.60 -29.78 10.92
C GLU A 421 43.37 -29.29 10.15
N LEU A 422 42.99 -28.03 10.34
CA LEU A 422 41.87 -27.43 9.63
C LEU A 422 42.08 -27.38 8.10
N ILE A 423 43.29 -27.05 7.64
CA ILE A 423 43.67 -27.06 6.22
C ILE A 423 43.55 -28.48 5.66
N LYS A 424 44.00 -29.51 6.39
CA LYS A 424 43.85 -30.92 5.96
C LYS A 424 42.37 -31.29 5.79
N LEU A 425 41.49 -30.89 6.72
CA LEU A 425 40.05 -31.14 6.59
C LEU A 425 39.45 -30.47 5.36
N PHE A 426 39.86 -29.23 5.02
CA PHE A 426 39.40 -28.57 3.80
C PHE A 426 39.95 -29.22 2.52
N LEU A 427 41.20 -29.70 2.53
CA LEU A 427 41.79 -30.45 1.42
C LEU A 427 41.09 -31.79 1.19
N GLU A 428 40.76 -32.53 2.25
CA GLU A 428 39.98 -33.77 2.16
C GLU A 428 38.59 -33.54 1.52
N ARG A 429 37.98 -32.38 1.80
CA ARG A 429 36.70 -31.96 1.20
C ARG A 429 36.84 -31.31 -0.18
N SER A 430 38.05 -31.22 -0.73
CA SER A 430 38.35 -30.56 -2.01
C SER A 430 38.02 -29.07 -2.07
N ASP A 431 38.00 -28.37 -0.92
CA ASP A 431 37.87 -26.90 -0.85
C ASP A 431 39.27 -26.26 -0.86
N PHE A 432 39.86 -26.25 -2.06
CA PHE A 432 41.20 -25.71 -2.28
C PHE A 432 41.28 -24.19 -2.08
N GLY A 433 40.15 -23.48 -2.23
CA GLY A 433 40.08 -22.04 -2.03
C GLY A 433 40.28 -21.69 -0.55
N MET A 434 39.51 -22.34 0.33
CA MET A 434 39.62 -22.12 1.77
C MET A 434 40.95 -22.63 2.33
N SER A 435 41.45 -23.76 1.79
CA SER A 435 42.78 -24.28 2.14
C SER A 435 43.90 -23.31 1.79
N SER A 436 43.84 -22.69 0.60
CA SER A 436 44.84 -21.69 0.15
C SER A 436 44.77 -20.40 0.94
N TYR A 437 43.56 -19.99 1.34
CA TYR A 437 43.37 -18.85 2.24
C TYR A 437 44.06 -19.11 3.59
N LEU A 438 43.73 -20.23 4.24
CA LEU A 438 44.28 -20.60 5.55
C LEU A 438 45.79 -20.84 5.53
N LEU A 439 46.33 -21.35 4.43
CA LEU A 439 47.78 -21.47 4.20
C LEU A 439 48.50 -20.12 4.27
N ASN A 440 47.83 -19.02 3.94
CA ASN A 440 48.42 -17.69 4.02
C ASN A 440 48.52 -17.16 5.44
N GLU A 441 47.61 -17.59 6.32
CA GLU A 441 47.55 -17.18 7.73
C GLU A 441 48.54 -17.95 8.63
N LEU A 442 49.10 -19.08 8.15
CA LEU A 442 50.14 -19.82 8.87
C LEU A 442 51.43 -19.00 9.04
N ASN A 443 51.95 -18.93 10.26
CA ASN A 443 53.22 -18.27 10.56
C ASN A 443 54.43 -19.17 10.25
N SER A 444 54.27 -20.49 10.38
CA SER A 444 55.30 -21.51 10.21
C SER A 444 55.57 -21.79 8.74
N LEU A 445 56.75 -21.35 8.29
CA LEU A 445 57.26 -21.62 6.94
C LEU A 445 57.43 -23.12 6.64
N GLU A 446 57.73 -23.94 7.65
CA GLU A 446 57.91 -25.39 7.46
C GLU A 446 56.56 -26.09 7.25
N LEU A 447 55.57 -25.77 8.07
CA LEU A 447 54.23 -26.33 7.96
C LEU A 447 53.55 -25.90 6.66
N LYS A 448 53.71 -24.61 6.29
CA LYS A 448 53.22 -24.05 5.03
C LYS A 448 53.78 -24.77 3.81
N LYS A 449 55.08 -25.12 3.79
CA LYS A 449 55.68 -25.91 2.70
C LYS A 449 55.07 -27.31 2.62
N LYS A 450 55.01 -28.05 3.75
CA LYS A 450 54.44 -29.40 3.80
C LYS A 450 52.98 -29.44 3.32
N LEU A 451 52.17 -28.48 3.75
CA LEU A 451 50.76 -28.41 3.35
C LEU A 451 50.57 -27.92 1.90
N THR A 452 51.46 -27.08 1.36
CA THR A 452 51.41 -26.66 -0.05
C THR A 452 51.77 -27.82 -0.99
N GLU A 453 52.77 -28.64 -0.62
CA GLU A 453 53.10 -29.88 -1.32
C GLU A 453 51.91 -30.84 -1.31
N HIS A 454 51.30 -31.06 -0.14
CA HIS A 454 50.11 -31.89 0.00
C HIS A 454 48.90 -31.37 -0.80
N THR A 455 48.69 -30.04 -0.83
CA THR A 455 47.64 -29.40 -1.64
C THR A 455 47.84 -29.70 -3.12
N SER A 456 49.08 -29.59 -3.62
CA SER A 456 49.42 -29.85 -5.02
C SER A 456 49.19 -31.31 -5.40
N GLU A 457 49.60 -32.26 -4.53
CA GLU A 457 49.38 -33.70 -4.73
C GLU A 457 47.88 -34.04 -4.82
N VAL A 458 47.07 -33.49 -3.91
CA VAL A 458 45.61 -33.75 -3.88
C VAL A 458 44.93 -33.11 -5.09
N GLU A 459 45.34 -31.91 -5.50
CA GLU A 459 44.78 -31.21 -6.66
C GLU A 459 45.09 -31.92 -7.99
N GLU A 460 46.33 -32.41 -8.18
CA GLU A 460 46.72 -33.18 -9.36
C GLU A 460 45.93 -34.49 -9.47
N LYS A 461 45.80 -35.23 -8.36
CA LYS A 461 45.01 -36.47 -8.30
C LYS A 461 43.54 -36.22 -8.67
N ASN A 462 42.97 -35.09 -8.25
CA ASN A 462 41.58 -34.72 -8.55
C ASN A 462 41.41 -34.28 -10.02
N LYS A 463 42.38 -33.56 -10.59
CA LYS A 463 42.40 -33.18 -12.02
C LYS A 463 42.46 -34.42 -12.93
N GLU A 464 43.29 -35.41 -12.61
CA GLU A 464 43.36 -36.66 -13.38
C GLU A 464 42.06 -37.45 -13.38
N LEU A 465 41.40 -37.55 -12.22
CA LEU A 465 40.09 -38.21 -12.10
C LEU A 465 39.02 -37.50 -12.92
N ARG A 466 38.95 -36.16 -12.86
CA ARG A 466 38.02 -35.36 -13.66
C ARG A 466 38.26 -35.51 -15.17
N LYS A 467 39.51 -35.53 -15.61
CA LYS A 467 39.86 -35.69 -17.03
C LYS A 467 39.41 -37.05 -17.59
N LYS A 468 39.68 -38.14 -16.86
CA LYS A 468 39.22 -39.49 -17.24
C LYS A 468 37.70 -39.58 -17.33
N GLN A 469 36.98 -38.93 -16.40
CA GLN A 469 35.53 -38.92 -16.40
C GLN A 469 34.94 -38.07 -17.52
N LEU A 470 35.56 -36.94 -17.85
CA LEU A 470 35.16 -36.08 -18.96
C LEU A 470 35.33 -36.78 -20.31
N GLU A 471 36.47 -37.44 -20.54
CA GLU A 471 36.75 -38.19 -21.77
C GLU A 471 35.74 -39.35 -21.96
N LEU A 472 35.38 -40.05 -20.88
CA LEU A 472 34.39 -41.13 -20.93
C LEU A 472 32.97 -40.61 -21.22
N ASN A 473 32.61 -39.46 -20.64
CA ASN A 473 31.31 -38.83 -20.85
C ASN A 473 31.17 -38.25 -22.27
N ILE A 474 32.22 -37.63 -22.80
CA ILE A 474 32.24 -37.12 -24.18
C ILE A 474 32.08 -38.28 -25.17
N LYS A 475 32.80 -39.39 -24.96
CA LYS A 475 32.72 -40.55 -25.85
C LYS A 475 31.33 -41.18 -25.87
N LYS A 476 30.69 -41.34 -24.69
CA LYS A 476 29.30 -41.79 -24.59
C LYS A 476 28.31 -40.79 -25.20
N GLY A 477 28.53 -39.48 -25.00
CA GLY A 477 27.69 -38.43 -25.58
C GLY A 477 27.71 -38.46 -27.12
N VAL A 478 28.89 -38.62 -27.72
CA VAL A 478 29.04 -38.70 -29.19
C VAL A 478 28.37 -39.96 -29.76
N GLU A 479 28.52 -41.12 -29.09
CA GLU A 479 27.85 -42.36 -29.51
C GLU A 479 26.32 -42.24 -29.44
N ILE A 480 25.80 -41.64 -28.37
CA ILE A 480 24.36 -41.41 -28.21
C ILE A 480 23.84 -40.47 -29.30
N ILE A 481 24.49 -39.33 -29.53
CA ILE A 481 24.07 -38.34 -30.55
C ILE A 481 24.06 -38.97 -31.96
N ASN A 482 25.09 -39.73 -32.31
CA ASN A 482 25.15 -40.41 -33.61
C ASN A 482 24.05 -41.47 -33.78
N SER A 483 23.69 -42.18 -32.70
CA SER A 483 22.58 -43.14 -32.74
C SER A 483 21.22 -42.45 -32.93
N PHE A 484 21.01 -41.31 -32.27
CA PHE A 484 19.81 -40.49 -32.43
C PHE A 484 19.69 -39.92 -33.85
N TYR A 485 20.79 -39.39 -34.41
CA TYR A 485 20.80 -38.85 -35.77
C TYR A 485 20.38 -39.89 -36.82
N ARG A 486 20.89 -41.12 -36.72
CA ARG A 486 20.53 -42.21 -37.65
C ARG A 486 19.06 -42.63 -37.50
N MET A 487 18.58 -42.77 -36.26
CA MET A 487 17.17 -43.08 -36.00
C MET A 487 16.25 -41.98 -36.53
N GLU A 488 16.63 -40.70 -36.38
CA GLU A 488 15.86 -39.57 -36.88
C GLU A 488 15.76 -39.57 -38.41
N GLU A 489 16.86 -39.83 -39.13
CA GLU A 489 16.80 -39.94 -40.60
C GLU A 489 15.95 -41.12 -41.07
N ASP A 490 16.06 -42.28 -40.42
CA ASP A 490 15.24 -43.45 -40.74
C ASP A 490 13.75 -43.19 -40.47
N MET A 491 13.41 -42.50 -39.37
CA MET A 491 12.03 -42.13 -39.05
C MET A 491 11.47 -41.13 -40.08
N ILE A 492 12.23 -40.08 -40.42
CA ILE A 492 11.80 -39.08 -41.41
C ILE A 492 11.56 -39.73 -42.77
N SER A 493 12.45 -40.62 -43.21
CA SER A 493 12.31 -41.32 -44.49
C SER A 493 11.07 -42.23 -44.53
N ASN A 494 10.83 -43.00 -43.45
CA ASN A 494 9.66 -43.86 -43.35
C ASN A 494 8.34 -43.06 -43.34
N GLU A 495 8.28 -41.97 -42.59
CA GLU A 495 7.11 -41.09 -42.56
C GLU A 495 6.86 -40.41 -43.91
N ASN A 496 7.92 -39.94 -44.59
CA ASN A 496 7.79 -39.35 -45.93
C ASN A 496 7.18 -40.37 -46.91
N ASN A 497 7.65 -41.61 -46.90
CA ASN A 497 7.11 -42.66 -47.77
C ASN A 497 5.64 -42.98 -47.45
N ASN A 498 5.26 -43.01 -46.17
CA ASN A 498 3.88 -43.23 -45.76
C ASN A 498 2.98 -42.07 -46.20
N ILE A 499 3.41 -40.83 -46.02
CA ILE A 499 2.65 -39.63 -46.42
C ILE A 499 2.51 -39.57 -47.95
N ILE A 500 3.56 -39.89 -48.70
CA ILE A 500 3.48 -40.00 -50.17
C ILE A 500 2.47 -41.08 -50.57
N LYS A 501 2.44 -42.22 -49.88
CA LYS A 501 1.47 -43.29 -50.15
C LYS A 501 0.04 -42.82 -49.89
N VAL A 502 -0.22 -42.17 -48.77
CA VAL A 502 -1.53 -41.60 -48.43
C VAL A 502 -1.95 -40.54 -49.46
N ALA A 503 -1.02 -39.69 -49.90
CA ALA A 503 -1.30 -38.71 -50.94
C ALA A 503 -1.69 -39.39 -52.27
N ASN A 504 -0.98 -40.45 -52.67
CA ASN A 504 -1.33 -41.21 -53.87
C ASN A 504 -2.71 -41.89 -53.76
N GLU A 505 -3.11 -42.38 -52.58
CA GLU A 505 -4.45 -42.91 -52.34
C GLU A 505 -5.54 -41.82 -52.56
N PHE A 506 -5.29 -40.58 -52.15
CA PHE A 506 -6.19 -39.45 -52.43
C PHE A 506 -6.25 -39.09 -53.92
N ILE A 507 -5.13 -39.18 -54.64
CA ILE A 507 -5.09 -38.98 -56.10
C ILE A 507 -5.93 -40.06 -56.81
N GLU A 508 -5.81 -41.33 -56.41
CA GLU A 508 -6.62 -42.43 -56.96
C GLU A 508 -8.14 -42.21 -56.71
N ALA A 509 -8.49 -41.60 -55.59
CA ALA A 509 -9.86 -41.20 -55.25
C ALA A 509 -10.34 -39.90 -55.95
N ARG A 510 -9.50 -39.26 -56.76
CA ARG A 510 -9.70 -37.94 -57.40
C ARG A 510 -9.85 -36.75 -56.43
N ASP A 511 -9.39 -36.90 -55.19
CA ASP A 511 -9.34 -35.81 -54.19
C ASP A 511 -7.95 -35.14 -54.17
N TYR A 512 -7.72 -34.32 -55.20
CA TYR A 512 -6.43 -33.65 -55.41
C TYR A 512 -6.12 -32.60 -54.33
N GLN A 513 -7.13 -31.96 -53.75
CA GLN A 513 -6.94 -30.92 -52.74
C GLN A 513 -6.43 -31.51 -51.42
N SER A 514 -7.02 -32.62 -50.96
CA SER A 514 -6.55 -33.34 -49.78
C SER A 514 -5.14 -33.89 -50.00
N SER A 515 -4.85 -34.44 -51.19
CA SER A 515 -3.50 -34.91 -51.54
C SER A 515 -2.46 -33.78 -51.48
N GLN A 516 -2.79 -32.58 -52.00
CA GLN A 516 -1.88 -31.45 -52.00
C GLN A 516 -1.63 -30.96 -50.57
N ASN A 517 -2.67 -30.80 -49.76
CA ASN A 517 -2.53 -30.31 -48.38
C ASN A 517 -1.62 -31.21 -47.54
N VAL A 518 -1.84 -32.52 -47.58
CA VAL A 518 -1.05 -33.49 -46.82
C VAL A 518 0.43 -33.46 -47.21
N LEU A 519 0.74 -33.29 -48.51
CA LEU A 519 2.12 -33.17 -48.98
C LEU A 519 2.72 -31.79 -48.68
N ILE A 520 1.95 -30.69 -48.78
CA ILE A 520 2.42 -29.34 -48.46
C ILE A 520 2.74 -29.22 -46.97
N GLU A 521 1.87 -29.73 -46.09
CA GLU A 521 2.12 -29.75 -44.64
C GLU A 521 3.40 -30.51 -44.33
N ARG A 522 3.64 -31.65 -44.99
CA ARG A 522 4.87 -32.41 -44.79
C ARG A 522 6.09 -31.68 -45.34
N GLY A 523 6.00 -31.08 -46.52
CA GLY A 523 7.09 -30.27 -47.08
C GLY A 523 7.45 -29.07 -46.20
N ASP A 524 6.44 -28.36 -45.68
CA ASP A 524 6.62 -27.22 -44.78
C ASP A 524 7.23 -27.66 -43.44
N PHE A 525 6.79 -28.80 -42.89
CA PHE A 525 7.40 -29.40 -41.71
C PHE A 525 8.90 -29.69 -41.92
N LEU A 526 9.24 -30.39 -43.01
CA LEU A 526 10.64 -30.74 -43.33
C LEU A 526 11.51 -29.49 -43.52
N LYS A 527 10.95 -28.44 -44.13
CA LYS A 527 11.63 -27.15 -44.29
C LYS A 527 11.86 -26.44 -42.95
N ASN A 528 10.88 -26.48 -42.04
CA ASN A 528 11.00 -25.88 -40.71
C ASN A 528 12.04 -26.57 -39.83
N ILE A 529 12.26 -27.87 -40.01
CA ILE A 529 13.33 -28.61 -39.32
C ILE A 529 14.68 -28.57 -40.07
N GLY A 530 14.79 -27.79 -41.16
CA GLY A 530 16.04 -27.57 -41.89
C GLY A 530 16.46 -28.69 -42.85
N LYS A 531 15.59 -29.65 -43.16
CA LYS A 531 15.85 -30.75 -44.12
C LYS A 531 15.39 -30.36 -45.54
N TYR A 532 16.08 -29.38 -46.13
CA TYR A 532 15.68 -28.74 -47.40
C TYR A 532 15.62 -29.67 -48.61
N SER A 533 16.61 -30.54 -48.81
CA SER A 533 16.63 -31.48 -49.95
C SER A 533 15.43 -32.44 -49.91
N SER A 534 15.11 -33.02 -48.75
CA SER A 534 13.93 -33.88 -48.58
C SER A 534 12.61 -33.11 -48.69
N ALA A 535 12.59 -31.82 -48.31
CA ALA A 535 11.42 -30.97 -48.50
C ALA A 535 11.18 -30.68 -49.99
N ASP A 536 12.24 -30.39 -50.75
CA ASP A 536 12.17 -30.15 -52.19
C ASP A 536 11.63 -31.38 -52.94
N ASP A 537 12.05 -32.59 -52.57
CA ASP A 537 11.49 -33.84 -53.13
C ASP A 537 9.97 -33.96 -52.91
N ILE A 538 9.48 -33.62 -51.71
CA ILE A 538 8.06 -33.64 -51.38
C ILE A 538 7.30 -32.54 -52.14
N TYR A 539 7.84 -31.32 -52.24
CA TYR A 539 7.20 -30.25 -53.01
C TYR A 539 7.15 -30.56 -54.51
N CYS A 540 8.14 -31.23 -55.09
CA CYS A 540 8.06 -31.73 -56.47
C CYS A 540 6.89 -32.71 -56.65
N LYS A 541 6.60 -33.56 -55.65
CA LYS A 541 5.39 -34.41 -55.67
C LYS A 541 4.12 -33.58 -55.62
N VAL A 542 4.03 -32.54 -54.77
CA VAL A 542 2.89 -31.62 -54.73
C VAL A 542 2.65 -30.99 -56.11
N LEU A 543 3.71 -30.48 -56.74
CA LEU A 543 3.62 -29.81 -58.04
C LEU A 543 3.07 -30.75 -59.13
N ASN A 544 3.40 -32.04 -59.09
CA ASN A 544 2.82 -33.02 -60.03
C ASN A 544 1.31 -33.11 -59.84
N VAL A 545 0.82 -33.18 -58.59
CA VAL A 545 -0.61 -33.22 -58.27
C VAL A 545 -1.32 -31.95 -58.78
N VAL A 546 -0.69 -30.79 -58.64
CA VAL A 546 -1.25 -29.49 -59.11
C VAL A 546 -1.35 -29.44 -60.63
N VAL A 547 -0.36 -29.98 -61.35
CA VAL A 547 -0.38 -30.05 -62.81
C VAL A 547 -1.48 -31.00 -63.30
N GLU A 548 -1.64 -32.15 -62.63
CA GLU A 548 -2.70 -33.13 -62.93
C GLU A 548 -4.12 -32.59 -62.63
N SER A 549 -4.29 -31.80 -61.56
CA SER A 549 -5.57 -31.22 -61.17
C SER A 549 -5.98 -29.98 -61.98
N ILE A 550 -5.16 -29.53 -62.94
CA ILE A 550 -5.39 -28.34 -63.79
C ILE A 550 -5.52 -27.04 -62.95
N ASN A 551 -5.01 -27.00 -61.72
CA ASN A 551 -5.07 -25.83 -60.84
C ASN A 551 -3.78 -24.99 -60.87
N ILE A 552 -3.48 -24.42 -62.03
CA ILE A 552 -2.16 -23.81 -62.34
C ILE A 552 -1.83 -22.58 -61.46
N GLU A 553 -2.83 -21.94 -60.85
CA GLU A 553 -2.57 -20.79 -59.98
C GLU A 553 -1.77 -21.16 -58.72
N GLU A 554 -2.01 -22.36 -58.18
CA GLU A 554 -1.30 -22.87 -57.00
C GLU A 554 0.10 -23.40 -57.35
N PHE A 555 0.39 -23.63 -58.63
CA PHE A 555 1.71 -24.06 -59.09
C PHE A 555 2.80 -23.07 -58.72
N PHE A 556 2.56 -21.77 -58.93
CA PHE A 556 3.55 -20.72 -58.72
C PHE A 556 4.03 -20.56 -57.27
N PRO A 557 3.14 -20.43 -56.26
CA PRO A 557 3.58 -20.32 -54.88
C PRO A 557 4.33 -21.56 -54.39
N ILE A 558 3.92 -22.77 -54.83
CA ILE A 558 4.57 -24.02 -54.43
C ILE A 558 5.94 -24.17 -55.12
N TYR A 559 6.05 -23.81 -56.40
CA TYR A 559 7.32 -23.82 -57.13
C TYR A 559 8.36 -22.88 -56.51
N ASN A 560 7.91 -21.72 -56.04
CA ASN A 560 8.78 -20.78 -55.34
C ASN A 560 9.28 -21.31 -53.98
N LYS A 561 8.61 -22.31 -53.38
CA LYS A 561 9.08 -22.94 -52.12
C LYS A 561 10.31 -23.81 -52.31
N LEU A 562 10.55 -24.33 -53.52
CA LEU A 562 11.74 -25.10 -53.86
C LEU A 562 13.00 -24.27 -53.59
N THR A 563 14.01 -24.87 -52.97
CA THR A 563 15.24 -24.17 -52.59
C THR A 563 16.38 -24.36 -53.58
N GLU A 564 16.56 -25.57 -54.10
CA GLU A 564 17.69 -25.91 -54.97
C GLU A 564 17.44 -25.51 -56.44
N LYS A 565 18.40 -24.79 -57.03
CA LYS A 565 18.31 -24.30 -58.42
C LYS A 565 18.31 -25.44 -59.44
N GLU A 566 19.08 -26.49 -59.19
CA GLU A 566 19.15 -27.68 -60.07
C GLU A 566 17.81 -28.42 -60.09
N THR A 567 17.20 -28.63 -58.91
CA THR A 567 15.87 -29.24 -58.75
C THR A 567 14.76 -28.42 -59.42
N LYS A 568 14.81 -27.09 -59.28
CA LYS A 568 13.89 -26.14 -59.95
C LYS A 568 13.90 -26.25 -61.47
N ARG A 569 15.08 -26.34 -62.07
CA ARG A 569 15.22 -26.45 -63.52
C ARG A 569 14.84 -27.86 -64.01
N GLY A 570 15.38 -28.90 -63.35
CA GLY A 570 15.11 -30.29 -63.73
C GLY A 570 13.62 -30.65 -63.68
N TYR A 571 12.89 -30.13 -62.68
CA TYR A 571 11.45 -30.34 -62.58
C TYR A 571 10.67 -29.70 -63.74
N LEU A 572 10.97 -28.45 -64.13
CA LEU A 572 10.27 -27.76 -65.23
C LEU A 572 10.53 -28.43 -66.58
N GLU A 573 11.76 -28.88 -66.85
CA GLU A 573 12.10 -29.63 -68.07
C GLU A 573 11.28 -30.93 -68.17
N GLN A 574 11.14 -31.65 -67.04
CA GLN A 574 10.41 -32.92 -67.01
C GLN A 574 8.89 -32.76 -67.19
N VAL A 575 8.29 -31.73 -66.58
CA VAL A 575 6.82 -31.60 -66.51
C VAL A 575 6.22 -30.78 -67.68
N PHE A 576 7.05 -30.13 -68.51
CA PHE A 576 6.60 -29.17 -69.51
C PHE A 576 5.46 -29.64 -70.45
N PRO A 577 5.47 -30.88 -71.00
CA PRO A 577 4.38 -31.34 -71.88
C PRO A 577 3.02 -31.35 -71.18
N TYR A 578 2.96 -31.82 -69.94
CA TYR A 578 1.74 -31.88 -69.13
C TYR A 578 1.32 -30.49 -68.65
N TYR A 579 2.29 -29.67 -68.26
CA TYR A 579 2.05 -28.28 -67.87
C TYR A 579 1.44 -27.44 -69.01
N LEU A 580 1.95 -27.61 -70.23
CA LEU A 580 1.42 -26.93 -71.42
C LEU A 580 -0.01 -27.38 -71.75
N GLU A 581 -0.32 -28.67 -71.58
CA GLU A 581 -1.69 -29.17 -71.79
C GLU A 581 -2.66 -28.59 -70.76
N SER A 582 -2.26 -28.52 -69.49
CA SER A 582 -3.05 -27.87 -68.44
C SER A 582 -3.26 -26.37 -68.73
N LEU A 583 -2.22 -25.66 -69.20
CA LEU A 583 -2.34 -24.25 -69.63
C LEU A 583 -3.36 -24.06 -70.76
N LYS A 584 -3.35 -24.97 -71.74
CA LYS A 584 -4.34 -24.98 -72.84
C LYS A 584 -5.75 -25.27 -72.37
N LYS A 585 -5.95 -26.09 -71.34
CA LYS A 585 -7.27 -26.32 -70.74
C LYS A 585 -7.76 -25.12 -69.93
N ALA A 586 -6.86 -24.44 -69.20
CA ALA A 586 -7.17 -23.18 -68.51
C ALA A 586 -7.61 -22.05 -69.46
N LYS A 587 -7.19 -22.10 -70.74
CA LYS A 587 -7.66 -21.20 -71.81
C LYS A 587 -9.19 -21.23 -72.00
N ALA A 588 -9.87 -22.34 -71.71
CA ALA A 588 -11.30 -22.51 -71.98
C ALA A 588 -12.23 -22.05 -70.84
N THR A 589 -11.73 -21.92 -69.61
CA THR A 589 -12.59 -21.83 -68.40
C THR A 589 -12.45 -20.54 -67.58
N LYS A 590 -11.39 -19.74 -67.78
CA LYS A 590 -11.09 -18.54 -66.95
C LYS A 590 -11.38 -17.19 -67.65
N ASN A 591 -11.44 -16.10 -66.89
CA ASN A 591 -11.54 -14.74 -67.45
C ASN A 591 -10.18 -14.27 -68.02
N PHE A 592 -10.16 -13.16 -68.77
CA PHE A 592 -8.94 -12.73 -69.48
C PHE A 592 -7.80 -12.29 -68.55
N GLU A 593 -8.08 -11.55 -67.48
CA GLU A 593 -7.06 -11.08 -66.53
C GLU A 593 -6.35 -12.25 -65.82
N GLU A 594 -7.11 -13.28 -65.43
CA GLU A 594 -6.54 -14.50 -64.86
C GLU A 594 -5.66 -15.25 -65.89
N LYS A 595 -6.10 -15.35 -67.14
CA LYS A 595 -5.27 -15.93 -68.21
C LYS A 595 -3.98 -15.14 -68.39
N LYS A 596 -4.06 -13.82 -68.49
CA LYS A 596 -2.90 -12.93 -68.63
C LYS A 596 -1.91 -13.12 -67.49
N LEU A 597 -2.38 -13.23 -66.26
CA LEU A 597 -1.53 -13.48 -65.09
C LEU A 597 -0.84 -14.85 -65.15
N ILE A 598 -1.57 -15.90 -65.52
CA ILE A 598 -1.03 -17.27 -65.58
C ILE A 598 0.00 -17.41 -66.70
N PHE A 599 -0.29 -16.90 -67.90
CA PHE A 599 0.62 -16.99 -69.05
C PHE A 599 1.87 -16.13 -68.87
N SER A 600 1.76 -14.94 -68.28
CA SER A 600 2.92 -14.09 -67.97
C SER A 600 3.83 -14.71 -66.92
N LYS A 601 3.29 -15.19 -65.79
CA LYS A 601 4.08 -15.89 -64.75
C LYS A 601 4.75 -17.16 -65.27
N SER A 602 4.04 -17.92 -66.11
CA SER A 602 4.61 -19.11 -66.75
C SER A 602 5.81 -18.75 -67.64
N ASN A 603 5.71 -17.70 -68.46
CA ASN A 603 6.83 -17.27 -69.30
C ASN A 603 8.04 -16.82 -68.48
N ILE A 604 7.81 -16.08 -67.38
CA ILE A 604 8.89 -15.62 -66.49
C ILE A 604 9.63 -16.81 -65.87
N ILE A 605 8.90 -17.77 -65.29
CA ILE A 605 9.52 -18.91 -64.60
C ILE A 605 10.38 -19.77 -65.53
N TYR A 606 9.89 -20.04 -66.75
CA TYR A 606 10.67 -20.80 -67.73
C TYR A 606 11.88 -19.99 -68.25
N ARG A 607 11.75 -18.67 -68.43
CA ARG A 607 12.88 -17.80 -68.81
C ARG A 607 13.94 -17.67 -67.72
N ASP A 608 13.54 -17.57 -66.46
CA ASP A 608 14.46 -17.50 -65.31
C ASP A 608 15.31 -18.76 -65.16
N GLN A 609 14.79 -19.92 -65.58
CA GLN A 609 15.53 -21.18 -65.63
C GLN A 609 16.25 -21.43 -66.99
N MET A 610 16.28 -20.43 -67.87
CA MET A 610 16.90 -20.50 -69.21
C MET A 610 16.24 -21.51 -70.18
N LEU A 611 14.95 -21.83 -69.98
CA LEU A 611 14.13 -22.71 -70.84
C LEU A 611 13.44 -21.88 -71.94
N TYR A 612 14.23 -21.45 -72.91
CA TYR A 612 13.82 -20.47 -73.91
C TYR A 612 12.84 -21.01 -74.96
N GLU A 613 12.97 -22.28 -75.36
CA GLU A 613 12.10 -22.88 -76.38
C GLU A 613 10.70 -23.16 -75.81
N GLU A 614 10.63 -23.64 -74.58
CA GLU A 614 9.42 -23.87 -73.82
C GLU A 614 8.63 -22.56 -73.61
N SER A 615 9.33 -21.48 -73.23
CA SER A 615 8.75 -20.14 -73.12
C SER A 615 8.22 -19.60 -74.46
N ARG A 616 8.91 -19.86 -75.58
CA ARG A 616 8.40 -19.45 -76.91
C ARG A 616 7.06 -20.11 -77.23
N VAL A 617 6.89 -21.39 -76.89
CA VAL A 617 5.63 -22.12 -77.10
C VAL A 617 4.50 -21.52 -76.24
N ILE A 618 4.76 -21.24 -74.96
CA ILE A 618 3.79 -20.58 -74.06
C ILE A 618 3.41 -19.18 -74.59
N SER A 619 4.40 -18.41 -75.07
CA SER A 619 4.19 -17.05 -75.59
C SER A 619 3.28 -17.02 -76.83
N ARG A 620 3.39 -18.01 -77.73
CA ARG A 620 2.49 -18.12 -78.91
C ARG A 620 1.04 -18.36 -78.50
N GLU A 621 0.81 -19.25 -77.53
CA GLU A 621 -0.53 -19.51 -77.03
C GLU A 621 -1.13 -18.29 -76.31
N PHE A 622 -0.30 -17.51 -75.61
CA PHE A 622 -0.73 -16.28 -74.96
C PHE A 622 -1.19 -15.20 -75.96
N ILE A 623 -0.45 -15.00 -77.06
CA ILE A 623 -0.84 -14.04 -78.11
C ILE A 623 -2.21 -14.39 -78.70
N ASN A 624 -2.49 -15.67 -78.91
CA ASN A 624 -3.80 -16.10 -79.41
C ASN A 624 -4.94 -15.74 -78.44
N VAL A 625 -4.72 -15.88 -77.12
CA VAL A 625 -5.71 -15.48 -76.10
C VAL A 625 -5.99 -13.98 -76.12
N ILE A 626 -4.96 -13.15 -76.38
CA ILE A 626 -5.10 -11.68 -76.47
C ILE A 626 -5.92 -11.28 -77.70
N LYS A 627 -5.70 -11.94 -78.85
CA LYS A 627 -6.51 -11.70 -80.07
C LYS A 627 -7.99 -12.01 -79.85
N ASP A 628 -8.28 -13.14 -79.20
CA ASP A 628 -9.66 -13.57 -78.90
C ASP A 628 -10.38 -12.55 -77.97
N GLU A 629 -9.70 -11.99 -76.96
CA GLU A 629 -10.32 -11.00 -76.06
C GLU A 629 -10.49 -9.63 -76.72
N ALA A 630 -9.53 -9.19 -77.55
CA ALA A 630 -9.64 -7.91 -78.26
C ALA A 630 -10.87 -7.85 -79.18
N LEU A 631 -11.20 -8.95 -79.86
CA LEU A 631 -12.44 -9.09 -80.64
C LEU A 631 -13.69 -9.05 -79.74
N ARG A 632 -13.65 -9.71 -78.58
CA ARG A 632 -14.76 -9.72 -77.62
C ARG A 632 -15.06 -8.32 -77.06
N VAL A 633 -14.04 -7.53 -76.74
CA VAL A 633 -14.19 -6.17 -76.19
C VAL A 633 -14.87 -5.23 -77.20
N LEU A 634 -14.47 -5.30 -78.47
CA LEU A 634 -15.06 -4.49 -79.54
C LEU A 634 -16.53 -4.81 -79.79
N GLN A 635 -16.93 -6.09 -79.65
CA GLN A 635 -18.33 -6.50 -79.79
C GLN A 635 -19.22 -6.01 -78.65
N VAL A 636 -18.67 -5.88 -77.43
CA VAL A 636 -19.43 -5.50 -76.23
C VAL A 636 -19.46 -3.98 -76.00
N GLN A 637 -18.39 -3.25 -76.34
CA GLN A 637 -18.23 -1.83 -76.06
C GLN A 637 -18.05 -1.00 -77.35
N GLN A 638 -19.16 -0.61 -77.98
CA GLN A 638 -19.16 0.19 -79.22
C GLN A 638 -18.99 1.70 -78.94
N ASN A 639 -17.91 2.09 -78.26
CA ASN A 639 -17.55 3.48 -77.95
C ASN A 639 -16.02 3.69 -77.99
N LYS A 640 -15.53 4.94 -77.82
CA LYS A 640 -14.08 5.24 -77.84
C LYS A 640 -13.26 4.43 -76.83
N ASN A 641 -13.82 4.14 -75.65
CA ASN A 641 -13.12 3.34 -74.63
C ASN A 641 -12.92 1.89 -75.08
N GLY A 642 -13.91 1.25 -75.71
CA GLY A 642 -13.77 -0.11 -76.23
C GLY A 642 -12.68 -0.21 -77.31
N ILE A 643 -12.56 0.83 -78.13
CA ILE A 643 -11.50 0.96 -79.14
C ILE A 643 -10.12 1.12 -78.51
N GLU A 644 -9.97 2.05 -77.56
CA GLU A 644 -8.70 2.27 -76.85
C GLU A 644 -8.21 0.98 -76.18
N THR A 645 -9.12 0.25 -75.53
CA THR A 645 -8.83 -1.02 -74.87
C THR A 645 -8.36 -2.09 -75.87
N ALA A 646 -9.00 -2.19 -77.04
CA ALA A 646 -8.58 -3.13 -78.07
C ALA A 646 -7.21 -2.79 -78.68
N ILE A 647 -6.88 -1.50 -78.84
CA ILE A 647 -5.57 -1.04 -79.32
C ILE A 647 -4.47 -1.34 -78.30
N GLU A 648 -4.76 -1.17 -77.01
CA GLU A 648 -3.83 -1.55 -75.94
C GLU A 648 -3.54 -3.06 -75.96
N LEU A 649 -4.55 -3.90 -76.19
CA LEU A 649 -4.38 -5.35 -76.34
C LEU A 649 -3.55 -5.73 -77.57
N ILE A 650 -3.73 -5.05 -78.71
CA ILE A 650 -2.89 -5.24 -79.91
C ILE A 650 -1.43 -4.86 -79.60
N LYS A 651 -1.21 -3.74 -78.90
CA LYS A 651 0.13 -3.30 -78.50
C LYS A 651 0.78 -4.31 -77.55
N GLU A 652 0.02 -4.90 -76.64
CA GLU A 652 0.49 -5.94 -75.74
C GLU A 652 0.89 -7.23 -76.48
N ALA A 653 0.07 -7.70 -77.43
CA ALA A 653 0.42 -8.84 -78.27
C ALA A 653 1.70 -8.59 -79.10
N LYS A 654 1.88 -7.37 -79.63
CA LYS A 654 3.11 -6.97 -80.33
C LYS A 654 4.31 -6.94 -79.39
N ASN A 655 4.16 -6.42 -78.17
CA ASN A 655 5.22 -6.41 -77.14
C ASN A 655 5.64 -7.83 -76.74
N ILE A 656 4.70 -8.78 -76.64
CA ILE A 656 5.02 -10.19 -76.34
C ILE A 656 5.75 -10.84 -77.53
N SER A 657 5.33 -10.55 -78.77
CA SER A 657 6.02 -11.05 -79.97
C SER A 657 7.45 -10.52 -80.08
N THR A 658 7.68 -9.24 -79.80
CA THR A 658 9.03 -8.64 -79.82
C THR A 658 9.89 -9.13 -78.66
N ALA A 659 9.34 -9.25 -77.45
CA ALA A 659 10.10 -9.69 -76.28
C ALA A 659 10.46 -11.18 -76.30
N TYR A 660 9.59 -12.04 -76.82
CA TYR A 660 9.73 -13.50 -76.65
C TYR A 660 9.79 -14.31 -77.95
N LEU A 661 9.35 -13.77 -79.10
CA LEU A 661 9.24 -14.49 -80.38
C LEU A 661 10.08 -13.91 -81.53
N GLU A 662 10.98 -12.95 -81.25
CA GLU A 662 11.87 -12.37 -82.26
C GLU A 662 11.14 -11.64 -83.40
N SER A 663 10.03 -10.95 -83.08
CA SER A 663 9.36 -9.99 -84.00
C SER A 663 8.58 -10.61 -85.17
N VAL A 664 7.91 -11.75 -84.94
CA VAL A 664 6.99 -12.34 -85.92
C VAL A 664 5.84 -11.35 -86.21
N GLU A 665 5.57 -11.08 -87.49
CA GLU A 665 4.44 -10.26 -87.94
C GLU A 665 3.10 -10.92 -87.56
N LEU A 666 2.22 -10.16 -86.92
CA LEU A 666 0.93 -10.63 -86.41
C LEU A 666 -0.20 -9.97 -87.18
N ASP A 667 -1.13 -10.78 -87.70
CA ASP A 667 -2.36 -10.34 -88.38
C ASP A 667 -3.45 -9.86 -87.37
N PHE A 668 -4.04 -8.69 -87.62
CA PHE A 668 -5.10 -8.06 -86.81
C PHE A 668 -6.26 -7.47 -87.63
N ASP A 669 -6.39 -7.82 -88.93
CA ASP A 669 -7.34 -7.18 -89.86
C ASP A 669 -8.81 -7.20 -89.36
N GLU A 670 -9.23 -8.31 -88.74
CA GLU A 670 -10.59 -8.48 -88.21
C GLU A 670 -10.90 -7.50 -87.04
N ILE A 671 -9.89 -7.15 -86.24
CA ILE A 671 -10.01 -6.20 -85.10
C ILE A 671 -10.07 -4.76 -85.62
N TYR A 672 -9.26 -4.41 -86.63
CA TYR A 672 -9.25 -3.06 -87.21
C TYR A 672 -10.54 -2.68 -87.92
N LYS A 673 -11.22 -3.65 -88.53
CA LYS A 673 -12.54 -3.47 -89.13
C LYS A 673 -13.59 -2.99 -88.11
N GLU A 674 -13.75 -3.69 -86.99
CA GLU A 674 -14.76 -3.37 -85.98
C GLU A 674 -14.52 -1.99 -85.33
N ILE A 675 -13.25 -1.58 -85.16
CA ILE A 675 -12.89 -0.24 -84.65
C ILE A 675 -13.40 0.87 -85.57
N ALA A 676 -13.23 0.71 -86.89
CA ALA A 676 -13.62 1.72 -87.85
C ALA A 676 -15.14 1.92 -87.92
N GLU A 677 -15.94 0.86 -87.75
CA GLU A 677 -17.41 0.95 -87.71
C GLU A 677 -17.91 1.71 -86.47
N ILE A 678 -17.22 1.58 -85.34
CA ILE A 678 -17.57 2.26 -84.09
C ILE A 678 -17.29 3.77 -84.18
N TYR A 679 -16.18 4.21 -84.78
CA TYR A 679 -15.84 5.64 -84.89
C TYR A 679 -16.84 6.46 -85.73
N ILE A 680 -17.45 5.83 -86.73
CA ILE A 680 -18.49 6.46 -87.54
C ILE A 680 -19.76 6.74 -86.72
N LYS A 681 -20.18 5.79 -85.88
CA LYS A 681 -21.38 5.93 -85.04
C LYS A 681 -21.30 7.05 -84.01
N ILE A 682 -20.10 7.52 -83.66
CA ILE A 682 -19.87 8.54 -82.64
C ILE A 682 -19.50 9.92 -83.23
N GLU A 683 -19.76 10.13 -84.53
CA GLU A 683 -19.54 11.37 -85.27
C GLU A 683 -18.07 11.88 -85.29
N ASP A 684 -17.08 10.99 -85.11
CA ASP A 684 -15.64 11.30 -85.23
C ASP A 684 -15.08 10.79 -86.56
N LEU A 685 -15.38 11.55 -87.60
CA LEU A 685 -15.18 11.13 -88.98
C LEU A 685 -13.70 11.07 -89.39
N SER A 686 -12.85 11.89 -88.77
CA SER A 686 -11.40 11.87 -88.97
C SER A 686 -10.75 10.59 -88.47
N SER A 687 -11.20 10.09 -87.32
CA SER A 687 -10.61 8.90 -86.68
C SER A 687 -11.05 7.61 -87.38
N ALA A 688 -12.28 7.56 -87.90
CA ALA A 688 -12.76 6.42 -88.69
C ALA A 688 -11.87 6.16 -89.92
N LEU A 689 -11.46 7.21 -90.64
CA LEU A 689 -10.60 7.11 -91.83
C LEU A 689 -9.22 6.51 -91.54
N GLU A 690 -8.62 6.82 -90.38
CA GLU A 690 -7.27 6.35 -90.03
C GLU A 690 -7.21 4.82 -89.85
N TYR A 691 -8.27 4.20 -89.32
CA TYR A 691 -8.31 2.75 -89.09
C TYR A 691 -8.76 1.96 -90.33
N ILE A 692 -9.56 2.57 -91.22
CA ILE A 692 -9.87 2.01 -92.55
C ILE A 692 -8.59 1.82 -93.37
N ASP A 693 -7.59 2.70 -93.20
CA ASP A 693 -6.31 2.60 -93.91
C ASP A 693 -5.37 1.49 -93.40
N LYS A 694 -5.59 0.97 -92.19
CA LYS A 694 -4.78 -0.08 -91.56
C LYS A 694 -5.24 -1.51 -91.88
N ILE A 695 -6.37 -1.66 -92.58
CA ILE A 695 -6.92 -2.96 -93.00
C ILE A 695 -6.32 -3.33 -94.35
N GLU A 696 -5.64 -4.48 -94.43
CA GLU A 696 -5.07 -4.97 -95.69
C GLU A 696 -6.12 -5.69 -96.56
N ASP A 697 -7.16 -6.30 -95.95
CA ASP A 697 -8.31 -6.88 -96.66
C ASP A 697 -9.19 -5.84 -97.38
N LYS A 698 -9.26 -5.95 -98.71
CA LYS A 698 -9.97 -5.03 -99.61
C LYS A 698 -11.50 -5.05 -99.47
N VAL A 699 -12.09 -6.12 -98.95
CA VAL A 699 -13.55 -6.26 -98.81
C VAL A 699 -14.07 -5.44 -97.64
N TYR A 700 -13.36 -5.47 -96.51
CA TYR A 700 -13.72 -4.73 -95.30
C TYR A 700 -13.59 -3.21 -95.46
N LYS A 701 -12.58 -2.76 -96.21
CA LYS A 701 -12.30 -1.33 -96.43
C LYS A 701 -13.42 -0.56 -97.13
N LYS A 702 -14.15 -1.19 -98.07
CA LYS A 702 -15.16 -0.52 -98.90
C LYS A 702 -16.48 -0.24 -98.17
N GLY A 703 -16.90 -1.09 -97.23
CA GLY A 703 -18.20 -0.98 -96.57
C GLY A 703 -18.33 0.18 -95.56
N ILE A 704 -17.21 0.70 -95.06
CA ILE A 704 -17.20 1.72 -94.00
C ILE A 704 -17.22 3.16 -94.58
N TYR A 705 -16.70 3.39 -95.79
CA TYR A 705 -16.67 4.72 -96.43
C TYR A 705 -18.05 5.34 -96.68
N ASP A 706 -19.07 4.51 -96.94
CA ASP A 706 -20.41 5.00 -97.31
C ASP A 706 -21.18 5.61 -96.12
N LEU A 707 -20.84 5.27 -94.86
CA LEU A 707 -21.52 5.75 -93.66
C LEU A 707 -21.04 7.13 -93.15
N LEU A 708 -19.90 7.64 -93.63
CA LEU A 708 -19.23 8.85 -93.10
C LEU A 708 -19.87 10.18 -93.55
N ALA A 709 -20.57 10.19 -94.68
CA ALA A 709 -20.96 11.41 -95.38
C ALA A 709 -22.22 12.14 -94.85
N GLU A 710 -22.98 11.56 -93.92
CA GLU A 710 -24.30 12.08 -93.50
C GLU A 710 -24.30 13.05 -92.28
N GLU A 711 -23.25 13.13 -91.44
CA GLU A 711 -23.29 13.85 -90.13
C GLU A 711 -22.57 15.24 -90.06
N GLU A 712 -21.95 15.75 -91.12
CA GLU A 712 -21.19 17.03 -91.04
C GLU A 712 -22.04 18.33 -91.01
N ASP A 713 -23.33 18.29 -91.33
CA ASP A 713 -24.15 19.50 -91.58
C ASP A 713 -24.73 20.21 -90.33
N ARG A 714 -24.62 19.66 -89.11
CA ARG A 714 -25.44 20.09 -87.94
C ARG A 714 -24.87 21.15 -86.94
N LYS A 715 -23.59 21.60 -86.95
CA LYS A 715 -22.89 22.08 -85.71
C LYS A 715 -22.44 23.58 -85.52
N ARG A 716 -22.92 24.61 -86.24
CA ARG A 716 -22.26 25.97 -86.29
C ARG A 716 -22.63 27.12 -85.29
N GLU A 717 -23.40 27.01 -84.18
CA GLU A 717 -24.11 28.21 -83.59
C GLU A 717 -23.86 28.79 -82.14
N ALA A 718 -22.98 28.35 -81.21
CA ALA A 718 -23.20 28.66 -79.75
C ALA A 718 -22.08 29.21 -78.77
N VAL A 719 -21.12 30.10 -79.09
CA VAL A 719 -19.88 30.31 -78.23
C VAL A 719 -19.63 31.66 -77.46
N SER A 720 -20.50 32.69 -77.37
CA SER A 720 -20.05 34.08 -76.99
C SER A 720 -20.11 34.65 -75.52
N GLN A 721 -20.23 33.92 -74.40
CA GLN A 721 -20.65 34.54 -73.09
C GLN A 721 -19.78 34.35 -71.80
N LYS A 722 -18.45 34.55 -71.77
CA LYS A 722 -17.60 34.22 -70.57
C LYS A 722 -16.73 35.33 -69.89
N VAL A 723 -16.90 36.63 -70.16
CA VAL A 723 -15.92 37.69 -69.73
C VAL A 723 -16.32 38.53 -68.47
N LYS A 724 -17.42 38.26 -67.76
CA LYS A 724 -17.98 39.20 -66.74
C LYS A 724 -17.61 38.99 -65.24
N ASP A 725 -16.90 37.95 -64.83
CA ASP A 725 -16.89 37.54 -63.39
C ASP A 725 -15.66 37.91 -62.53
N SER A 726 -14.59 38.52 -63.04
CA SER A 726 -13.34 38.70 -62.25
C SER A 726 -13.23 39.95 -61.35
N LEU A 727 -14.11 40.97 -61.47
CA LEU A 727 -13.97 42.28 -60.79
C LEU A 727 -14.60 42.40 -59.39
N LYS A 728 -15.30 41.37 -58.87
CA LYS A 728 -16.07 41.45 -57.60
C LYS A 728 -15.32 41.03 -56.33
N ILE A 729 -14.16 40.39 -56.44
CA ILE A 729 -13.48 39.75 -55.29
C ILE A 729 -12.54 40.73 -54.53
N GLU A 730 -12.08 41.81 -55.17
CA GLU A 730 -11.05 42.69 -54.61
C GLU A 730 -11.59 43.72 -53.60
N SER A 731 -12.81 44.26 -53.78
CA SER A 731 -13.36 45.31 -52.90
C SER A 731 -13.76 44.84 -51.48
N LEU A 732 -13.93 43.54 -51.27
CA LEU A 732 -14.34 42.96 -49.99
C LEU A 732 -13.18 42.78 -49.00
N ARG A 733 -11.92 42.81 -49.48
CA ARG A 733 -10.73 42.76 -48.61
C ARG A 733 -10.48 44.08 -47.87
N GLU A 734 -10.71 45.21 -48.52
CA GLU A 734 -10.49 46.54 -47.90
C GLU A 734 -11.49 46.85 -46.79
N ARG A 735 -12.76 46.43 -46.93
CA ARG A 735 -13.81 46.64 -45.91
C ARG A 735 -13.56 45.89 -44.59
N LEU A 736 -12.91 44.72 -44.63
CA LEU A 736 -12.60 43.93 -43.44
C LEU A 736 -11.67 44.66 -42.46
N SER A 737 -10.71 45.44 -42.98
CA SER A 737 -9.76 46.22 -42.18
C SER A 737 -10.46 47.32 -41.36
N ILE A 738 -11.47 47.96 -41.95
CA ILE A 738 -12.29 49.00 -41.28
C ILE A 738 -13.16 48.39 -40.17
N ILE A 739 -13.71 47.19 -40.39
CA ILE A 739 -14.52 46.47 -39.40
C ILE A 739 -13.69 46.10 -38.17
N LYS A 740 -12.47 45.56 -38.35
CA LYS A 740 -11.59 45.19 -37.22
C LYS A 740 -11.27 46.38 -36.32
N LYS A 741 -10.91 47.53 -36.88
CA LYS A 741 -10.61 48.75 -36.10
C LYS A 741 -11.82 49.25 -35.31
N ARG A 742 -12.99 49.35 -35.94
CA ARG A 742 -14.21 49.82 -35.25
C ARG A 742 -14.72 48.82 -34.20
N ALA A 743 -14.42 47.53 -34.36
CA ALA A 743 -14.76 46.51 -33.37
C ALA A 743 -13.95 46.66 -32.08
N GLU A 744 -12.68 47.10 -32.17
CA GLU A 744 -11.84 47.41 -31.00
C GLU A 744 -12.36 48.65 -30.25
N ASP A 745 -12.72 49.72 -30.99
CA ASP A 745 -13.30 50.93 -30.40
C ASP A 745 -14.64 50.62 -29.67
N ALA A 746 -15.49 49.79 -30.29
CA ALA A 746 -16.76 49.36 -29.68
C ALA A 746 -16.57 48.53 -28.40
N ALA A 747 -15.50 47.74 -28.31
CA ALA A 747 -15.19 46.95 -27.12
C ALA A 747 -14.86 47.85 -25.90
N LEU A 748 -14.20 48.99 -26.12
CA LEU A 748 -13.87 49.96 -25.06
C LEU A 748 -15.12 50.65 -24.48
N GLU A 749 -16.14 50.88 -25.31
CA GLU A 749 -17.40 51.52 -24.88
C GLU A 749 -18.49 50.54 -24.44
N LYS A 750 -18.25 49.23 -24.59
CA LYS A 750 -19.22 48.14 -24.38
C LYS A 750 -19.91 48.22 -23.02
N ASP A 751 -19.14 48.37 -21.94
CA ASP A 751 -19.69 48.37 -20.57
C ASP A 751 -20.56 49.60 -20.28
N TYR A 752 -20.20 50.74 -20.85
CA TYR A 752 -20.98 51.98 -20.74
C TYR A 752 -22.32 51.85 -21.47
N GLN A 753 -22.31 51.31 -22.68
CA GLN A 753 -23.53 51.12 -23.47
C GLN A 753 -24.42 49.99 -22.90
N LEU A 754 -23.82 48.94 -22.30
CA LEU A 754 -24.55 47.87 -21.63
C LEU A 754 -25.29 48.39 -20.38
N LYS A 755 -24.68 49.29 -19.59
CA LYS A 755 -25.37 49.97 -18.47
C LYS A 755 -26.61 50.74 -18.95
N GLN A 756 -26.56 51.40 -20.10
CA GLN A 756 -27.74 52.07 -20.69
C GLN A 756 -28.84 51.07 -21.07
N ARG A 757 -28.48 49.91 -21.67
CA ARG A 757 -29.46 48.86 -21.98
C ARG A 757 -30.06 48.23 -20.72
N ILE A 758 -29.26 47.96 -19.69
CA ILE A 758 -29.74 47.45 -18.40
C ILE A 758 -30.77 48.40 -17.78
N GLY A 759 -30.52 49.72 -17.82
CA GLY A 759 -31.49 50.73 -17.37
C GLY A 759 -32.82 50.71 -18.14
N LEU A 760 -32.78 50.33 -19.43
CA LEU A 760 -33.96 50.21 -20.30
C LEU A 760 -34.58 48.80 -20.30
N LYS A 761 -33.97 47.81 -19.62
CA LYS A 761 -34.34 46.38 -19.70
C LYS A 761 -35.81 46.13 -19.37
N ARG A 762 -36.33 46.75 -18.29
CA ARG A 762 -37.73 46.55 -17.82
C ARG A 762 -38.79 47.07 -18.80
N VAL A 763 -38.52 48.19 -19.48
CA VAL A 763 -39.51 48.90 -20.31
C VAL A 763 -39.48 48.42 -21.75
N TYR A 764 -38.30 48.10 -22.27
CA TYR A 764 -38.07 47.95 -23.71
C TYR A 764 -37.64 46.54 -24.15
N PHE A 765 -36.89 45.80 -23.31
CA PHE A 765 -36.27 44.53 -23.72
C PHE A 765 -36.85 43.28 -23.06
N LYS A 766 -37.63 43.42 -21.96
CA LYS A 766 -38.09 42.29 -21.13
C LYS A 766 -38.89 41.24 -21.93
N GLU A 767 -39.80 41.66 -22.80
CA GLU A 767 -40.61 40.74 -23.59
C GLU A 767 -39.81 40.08 -24.71
N SER A 768 -38.91 40.81 -25.36
CA SER A 768 -38.08 40.31 -26.46
C SER A 768 -37.01 39.31 -25.97
N LEU A 769 -36.43 39.54 -24.78
CA LEU A 769 -35.48 38.61 -24.15
C LEU A 769 -36.17 37.33 -23.68
N LYS A 770 -37.41 37.42 -23.19
CA LYS A 770 -38.22 36.25 -22.81
C LYS A 770 -38.45 35.32 -24.00
N THR A 771 -38.78 35.86 -25.18
CA THR A 771 -39.00 35.04 -26.38
C THR A 771 -37.72 34.40 -26.93
N ILE A 772 -36.54 35.01 -26.70
CA ILE A 772 -35.25 34.37 -27.02
C ILE A 772 -34.99 33.18 -26.07
N ASN A 773 -35.19 33.34 -24.76
CA ASN A 773 -35.00 32.26 -23.78
C ASN A 773 -35.97 31.08 -23.96
N GLU A 774 -37.16 31.33 -24.50
CA GLU A 774 -38.17 30.29 -24.82
C GLU A 774 -37.93 29.64 -26.21
N GLU A 775 -36.83 29.98 -26.89
CA GLU A 775 -36.45 29.53 -28.24
C GLU A 775 -37.49 29.83 -29.35
N ASN A 776 -38.45 30.72 -29.07
CA ASN A 776 -39.45 31.16 -30.04
C ASN A 776 -38.89 32.30 -30.94
N TYR A 777 -37.98 31.92 -31.84
CA TYR A 777 -37.20 32.87 -32.64
C TYR A 777 -38.03 33.70 -33.62
N LYS A 778 -39.17 33.19 -34.12
CA LYS A 778 -40.04 33.96 -35.03
C LYS A 778 -40.67 35.15 -34.31
N GLU A 779 -41.19 34.93 -33.11
CA GLU A 779 -41.78 36.00 -32.29
C GLU A 779 -40.70 36.98 -31.78
N ALA A 780 -39.50 36.47 -31.47
CA ALA A 780 -38.36 37.32 -31.12
C ALA A 780 -37.95 38.27 -32.26
N ILE A 781 -37.93 37.81 -33.51
CA ILE A 781 -37.62 38.65 -34.68
C ILE A 781 -38.61 39.82 -34.82
N GLU A 782 -39.91 39.56 -34.63
CA GLU A 782 -40.94 40.61 -34.71
C GLU A 782 -40.77 41.64 -33.59
N LYS A 783 -40.61 41.17 -32.34
CA LYS A 783 -40.45 42.06 -31.17
C LYS A 783 -39.17 42.90 -31.22
N TYR A 784 -38.04 42.35 -31.66
CA TYR A 784 -36.82 43.15 -31.86
C TYR A 784 -36.96 44.12 -33.04
N SER A 785 -37.71 43.76 -34.08
CA SER A 785 -37.95 44.67 -35.22
C SER A 785 -38.75 45.91 -34.80
N GLU A 786 -39.82 45.74 -34.01
CA GLU A 786 -40.57 46.86 -33.43
C GLU A 786 -39.72 47.71 -32.48
N LEU A 787 -38.80 47.06 -31.77
CA LEU A 787 -37.94 47.72 -30.79
C LEU A 787 -36.92 48.66 -31.43
N ILE A 788 -36.39 48.29 -32.59
CA ILE A 788 -35.50 49.16 -33.39
C ILE A 788 -36.19 50.48 -33.68
N ASP A 789 -37.46 50.45 -34.08
CA ASP A 789 -38.21 51.66 -34.44
C ASP A 789 -38.54 52.51 -33.21
N LYS A 790 -38.80 51.88 -32.05
CA LYS A 790 -38.98 52.57 -30.75
C LYS A 790 -37.69 53.24 -30.28
N LEU A 791 -36.54 52.58 -30.41
CA LEU A 791 -35.23 53.10 -30.01
C LEU A 791 -34.74 54.22 -30.94
N ASN A 792 -35.03 54.13 -32.24
CA ASN A 792 -34.77 55.21 -33.20
C ASN A 792 -35.60 56.47 -32.89
N LYS A 793 -36.89 56.32 -32.52
CA LYS A 793 -37.75 57.46 -32.14
C LYS A 793 -37.23 58.25 -30.92
N ILE A 794 -36.51 57.58 -30.00
CA ILE A 794 -35.89 58.23 -28.83
C ILE A 794 -34.41 58.56 -29.05
N GLN A 795 -33.95 58.56 -30.31
CA GLN A 795 -32.60 58.95 -30.76
C GLN A 795 -31.47 58.11 -30.12
N LYS A 796 -31.76 56.86 -29.71
CA LYS A 796 -30.76 55.91 -29.19
C LYS A 796 -30.23 55.01 -30.32
N TYR A 797 -29.66 55.65 -31.35
CA TYR A 797 -29.27 55.01 -32.62
C TYR A 797 -28.32 53.82 -32.48
N TYR A 798 -27.31 53.91 -31.61
CA TYR A 798 -26.38 52.80 -31.38
C TYR A 798 -27.09 51.56 -30.81
N LEU A 799 -28.02 51.74 -29.86
CA LEU A 799 -28.79 50.64 -29.25
C LEU A 799 -29.82 50.03 -30.22
N ALA A 800 -30.37 50.87 -31.11
CA ALA A 800 -31.20 50.41 -32.23
C ALA A 800 -30.38 49.56 -33.21
N GLY A 801 -29.12 49.95 -33.50
CA GLY A 801 -28.21 49.18 -34.33
C GLY A 801 -27.82 47.84 -33.72
N VAL A 802 -27.64 47.77 -32.40
CA VAL A 802 -27.42 46.51 -31.68
C VAL A 802 -28.66 45.59 -31.79
N SER A 803 -29.87 46.15 -31.67
CA SER A 803 -31.12 45.40 -31.86
C SER A 803 -31.28 44.85 -33.29
N LEU A 804 -30.79 45.59 -34.30
CA LEU A 804 -30.74 45.11 -35.69
C LEU A 804 -29.80 43.91 -35.88
N ASN A 805 -28.65 43.91 -35.19
CA ASN A 805 -27.72 42.77 -35.22
C ASN A 805 -28.34 41.51 -34.58
N ILE A 806 -29.17 41.68 -33.55
CA ILE A 806 -29.88 40.55 -32.92
C ILE A 806 -30.92 39.94 -33.88
N VAL A 807 -31.65 40.77 -34.64
CA VAL A 807 -32.55 40.29 -35.69
C VAL A 807 -31.78 39.51 -36.77
N LEU A 808 -30.59 39.98 -37.14
CA LEU A 808 -29.72 39.29 -38.10
C LEU A 808 -29.26 37.92 -37.58
N MET A 809 -28.84 37.82 -36.32
CA MET A 809 -28.47 36.55 -35.69
C MET A 809 -29.63 35.56 -35.70
N LEU A 810 -30.83 36.00 -35.31
CA LEU A 810 -32.03 35.14 -35.30
C LEU A 810 -32.41 34.64 -36.70
N LEU A 811 -32.29 35.50 -37.73
CA LEU A 811 -32.55 35.12 -39.13
C LEU A 811 -31.48 34.16 -39.68
N TYR A 812 -30.22 34.32 -39.26
CA TYR A 812 -29.14 33.42 -39.64
C TYR A 812 -29.32 32.04 -39.00
N ASN A 813 -29.60 31.97 -37.70
CA ASN A 813 -29.83 30.73 -36.95
C ASN A 813 -31.02 29.91 -37.50
N THR A 814 -32.05 30.59 -38.01
CA THR A 814 -33.24 29.94 -38.59
C THR A 814 -33.09 29.59 -40.08
N GLY A 815 -31.89 29.72 -40.65
CA GLY A 815 -31.59 29.35 -42.04
C GLY A 815 -32.14 30.32 -43.10
N GLN A 816 -32.67 31.48 -42.71
CA GLN A 816 -33.34 32.45 -43.60
C GLN A 816 -32.37 33.50 -44.16
N LYS A 817 -31.21 33.08 -44.69
CA LYS A 817 -30.12 33.96 -45.17
C LYS A 817 -30.56 34.99 -46.23
N LYS A 818 -31.54 34.67 -47.09
CA LYS A 818 -32.07 35.62 -48.11
C LYS A 818 -32.84 36.80 -47.50
N ARG A 819 -33.54 36.57 -46.39
CA ARG A 819 -34.37 37.58 -45.71
C ARG A 819 -33.53 38.65 -45.00
N ILE A 820 -32.27 38.34 -44.72
CA ILE A 820 -31.26 39.27 -44.19
C ILE A 820 -30.96 40.39 -45.18
N ILE A 821 -30.77 40.05 -46.46
CA ILE A 821 -30.49 41.01 -47.53
C ILE A 821 -31.69 41.95 -47.72
N GLU A 822 -32.90 41.39 -47.77
CA GLU A 822 -34.14 42.17 -47.92
C GLU A 822 -34.41 43.13 -46.76
N LEU A 823 -34.04 42.76 -45.52
CA LEU A 823 -34.27 43.58 -44.33
C LEU A 823 -33.33 44.80 -44.27
N LEU A 824 -32.09 44.65 -44.76
CA LEU A 824 -31.12 45.74 -44.82
C LEU A 824 -31.35 46.67 -46.02
N GLU A 825 -31.79 46.14 -47.17
CA GLU A 825 -32.21 46.93 -48.33
C GLU A 825 -33.48 47.76 -48.04
N LYS A 826 -34.35 47.32 -47.11
CA LYS A 826 -35.52 48.09 -46.66
C LYS A 826 -35.23 49.18 -45.62
N LYS A 827 -34.11 49.12 -44.90
CA LYS A 827 -33.75 50.08 -43.82
C LYS A 827 -32.68 51.11 -44.22
N SER A 828 -32.17 51.07 -45.45
CA SER A 828 -31.16 52.00 -45.97
C SER A 828 -31.63 53.46 -46.09
N ASP A 829 -32.94 53.73 -46.04
CA ASP A 829 -33.53 55.06 -46.17
C ASP A 829 -33.81 55.76 -44.81
N THR A 830 -33.11 55.41 -43.73
CA THR A 830 -33.26 56.06 -42.41
C THR A 830 -32.00 56.80 -41.92
N GLU A 831 -32.21 58.00 -41.34
CA GLU A 831 -31.27 59.03 -40.82
C GLU A 831 -29.76 58.70 -40.77
N SER A 832 -28.90 59.58 -41.32
CA SER A 832 -27.45 59.35 -41.51
C SER A 832 -26.69 58.89 -40.25
N PHE A 833 -27.13 59.34 -39.07
CA PHE A 833 -26.49 58.97 -37.81
C PHE A 833 -26.72 57.51 -37.41
N PHE A 834 -27.80 56.85 -37.88
CA PHE A 834 -28.06 55.44 -37.61
C PHE A 834 -27.18 54.51 -38.45
N SER A 835 -27.05 54.81 -39.75
CA SER A 835 -26.28 54.02 -40.71
C SER A 835 -24.76 54.10 -40.49
N GLU A 836 -24.27 55.17 -39.86
CA GLU A 836 -22.85 55.33 -39.52
C GLU A 836 -22.42 54.55 -38.26
N THR A 837 -23.36 54.07 -37.45
CA THR A 837 -23.04 53.34 -36.21
C THR A 837 -22.34 52.01 -36.51
N PHE A 838 -21.37 51.64 -35.67
CA PHE A 838 -20.62 50.39 -35.84
C PHE A 838 -21.51 49.14 -36.00
N PRO A 839 -22.58 48.93 -35.20
CA PRO A 839 -23.47 47.80 -35.38
C PRO A 839 -24.07 47.72 -36.80
N VAL A 840 -24.50 48.84 -37.38
CA VAL A 840 -25.15 48.84 -38.71
C VAL A 840 -24.11 48.61 -39.83
N VAL A 841 -22.90 49.16 -39.69
CA VAL A 841 -21.79 48.90 -40.62
C VAL A 841 -21.40 47.42 -40.62
N LEU A 842 -21.41 46.77 -39.45
CA LEU A 842 -21.17 45.34 -39.32
C LEU A 842 -22.27 44.50 -40.00
N SER A 843 -23.54 44.88 -39.82
CA SER A 843 -24.69 44.25 -40.48
C SER A 843 -24.59 44.26 -42.00
N ASN A 844 -24.20 45.40 -42.60
CA ASN A 844 -24.06 45.55 -44.05
C ASN A 844 -22.91 44.70 -44.59
N TYR A 845 -21.79 44.60 -43.85
CA TYR A 845 -20.67 43.75 -44.24
C TYR A 845 -21.05 42.26 -44.27
N ILE A 846 -21.82 41.78 -43.28
CA ILE A 846 -22.31 40.39 -43.23
C ILE A 846 -23.25 40.10 -44.42
N ALA A 847 -24.11 41.04 -44.79
CA ALA A 847 -25.00 40.87 -45.93
C ALA A 847 -24.27 40.77 -47.27
N ASP A 848 -23.20 41.56 -47.46
CA ASP A 848 -22.36 41.48 -48.66
C ASP A 848 -21.62 40.13 -48.76
N LEU A 849 -21.17 39.57 -47.63
CA LEU A 849 -20.57 38.23 -47.58
C LEU A 849 -21.58 37.11 -47.89
N ILE A 850 -22.84 37.27 -47.47
CA ILE A 850 -23.94 36.33 -47.83
C ILE A 850 -24.21 36.36 -49.35
N LYS A 851 -24.15 37.53 -50.00
CA LYS A 851 -24.38 37.67 -51.45
C LYS A 851 -23.36 36.94 -52.32
N ILE A 852 -22.17 36.64 -51.80
CA ILE A 852 -21.07 36.00 -52.53
C ILE A 852 -20.75 34.57 -52.03
N GLU A 853 -21.61 34.01 -51.17
CA GLU A 853 -21.54 32.62 -50.67
C GLU A 853 -20.19 32.23 -50.00
N GLN A 854 -19.55 33.16 -49.28
CA GLN A 854 -18.32 32.88 -48.49
C GLN A 854 -18.64 32.54 -47.02
N ASP A 855 -19.16 31.34 -46.79
CA ASP A 855 -19.63 30.91 -45.45
C ASP A 855 -18.55 30.98 -44.35
N GLU A 856 -17.28 30.69 -44.65
CA GLU A 856 -16.19 30.76 -43.66
C GLU A 856 -15.93 32.19 -43.13
N LYS A 857 -16.07 33.21 -43.98
CA LYS A 857 -15.87 34.61 -43.58
C LYS A 857 -17.07 35.22 -42.86
N ILE A 858 -18.26 34.63 -43.04
CA ILE A 858 -19.47 35.07 -42.33
C ILE A 858 -19.33 34.77 -40.83
N ILE A 859 -18.76 33.61 -40.48
CA ILE A 859 -18.48 33.25 -39.08
C ILE A 859 -17.44 34.21 -38.47
N GLU A 860 -16.38 34.55 -39.20
CA GLU A 860 -15.39 35.57 -38.77
C GLU A 860 -16.09 36.93 -38.53
N ALA A 861 -16.98 37.36 -39.43
CA ALA A 861 -17.70 38.61 -39.28
C ALA A 861 -18.69 38.62 -38.10
N LEU A 862 -19.42 37.53 -37.87
CA LEU A 862 -20.33 37.39 -36.73
C LEU A 862 -19.58 37.47 -35.38
N SER A 863 -18.32 37.03 -35.32
CA SER A 863 -17.51 37.11 -34.11
C SER A 863 -17.30 38.53 -33.58
N PHE A 864 -17.28 39.54 -34.46
CA PHE A 864 -17.17 40.95 -34.05
C PHE A 864 -18.41 41.47 -33.31
N MET A 865 -19.56 40.77 -33.39
CA MET A 865 -20.75 41.13 -32.60
C MET A 865 -20.53 40.95 -31.09
N LYS A 866 -19.52 40.17 -30.65
CA LYS A 866 -19.17 40.04 -29.23
C LYS A 866 -18.73 41.35 -28.58
N ASN A 867 -18.28 42.31 -29.39
CA ASN A 867 -17.86 43.63 -28.94
C ASN A 867 -19.06 44.60 -28.78
N LEU A 868 -20.27 44.17 -29.14
CA LEU A 868 -21.50 44.93 -28.91
C LEU A 868 -22.04 44.72 -27.48
N PRO A 869 -22.81 45.69 -26.93
CA PRO A 869 -23.39 45.60 -25.60
C PRO A 869 -24.61 44.67 -25.57
N LEU A 870 -24.41 43.35 -25.71
CA LEU A 870 -25.46 42.33 -25.72
C LEU A 870 -25.90 41.92 -24.30
N PHE A 871 -27.18 41.56 -24.11
CA PHE A 871 -27.64 40.88 -22.90
C PHE A 871 -27.24 39.40 -22.90
N ASP A 872 -27.28 38.74 -21.74
CA ASP A 872 -26.81 37.37 -21.59
C ASP A 872 -27.55 36.38 -22.50
N GLU A 873 -28.87 36.57 -22.66
CA GLU A 873 -29.73 35.79 -23.55
C GLU A 873 -29.32 35.94 -25.03
N GLU A 874 -28.97 37.16 -25.46
CA GLU A 874 -28.54 37.48 -26.82
C GLU A 874 -27.11 36.99 -27.10
N LEU A 875 -26.24 37.06 -26.07
CA LEU A 875 -24.88 36.53 -26.11
C LEU A 875 -24.89 34.99 -26.16
N HIS A 876 -25.87 34.33 -25.55
CA HIS A 876 -26.09 32.88 -25.69
C HIS A 876 -26.35 32.53 -27.15
N LEU A 877 -27.33 33.17 -27.77
CA LEU A 877 -27.65 32.95 -29.17
C LEU A 877 -26.45 33.18 -30.12
N LEU A 878 -25.67 34.24 -29.91
CA LEU A 878 -24.47 34.52 -30.71
C LEU A 878 -23.41 33.40 -30.58
N ASN A 879 -23.22 32.90 -29.37
CA ASN A 879 -22.25 31.86 -29.06
C ASN A 879 -22.67 30.51 -29.64
N ASP A 880 -23.97 30.18 -29.61
CA ASP A 880 -24.53 28.99 -30.25
C ASP A 880 -24.31 29.03 -31.78
N ILE A 881 -24.49 30.20 -32.41
CA ILE A 881 -24.31 30.38 -33.86
C ILE A 881 -22.83 30.25 -34.28
N ILE A 882 -21.90 30.75 -33.49
CA ILE A 882 -20.46 30.77 -33.82
C ILE A 882 -19.75 29.46 -33.36
N GLY A 883 -20.45 28.59 -32.63
CA GLY A 883 -19.89 27.35 -32.10
C GLY A 883 -18.91 27.58 -30.95
N ILE A 884 -19.14 28.61 -30.12
CA ILE A 884 -18.34 28.89 -28.93
C ILE A 884 -19.19 28.59 -27.71
N ASP A 885 -19.09 27.37 -27.17
CA ASP A 885 -19.83 26.96 -25.98
C ASP A 885 -19.52 27.87 -24.77
N LYS A 886 -20.57 28.37 -24.12
CA LYS A 886 -20.47 29.35 -23.03
C LYS A 886 -19.80 28.79 -21.76
N PRO A 887 -19.15 29.68 -20.97
CA PRO A 887 -19.08 29.54 -19.51
C PRO A 887 -20.46 29.84 -18.89
N LYS A 888 -20.91 29.02 -17.91
CA LYS A 888 -22.12 29.26 -17.10
C LYS A 888 -21.74 29.59 -15.64
N GLU A 889 -22.24 30.71 -15.11
CA GLU A 889 -22.24 31.04 -13.67
C GLU A 889 -23.51 30.49 -12.96
N ASP A 890 -23.27 29.61 -11.99
CA ASP A 890 -23.84 29.56 -10.65
C ASP A 890 -25.36 29.55 -10.37
N HIS A 891 -25.97 28.37 -10.51
CA HIS A 891 -26.49 27.70 -9.31
C HIS A 891 -25.41 26.71 -8.84
N ILE A 892 -24.44 27.29 -8.11
CA ILE A 892 -23.00 26.97 -8.04
C ILE A 892 -22.63 25.51 -8.37
N GLN A 893 -22.48 25.20 -9.66
CA GLN A 893 -22.03 23.89 -10.13
C GLN A 893 -20.87 24.08 -11.13
N ASP A 894 -19.73 24.50 -10.57
CA ASP A 894 -18.39 24.68 -11.13
C ASP A 894 -18.16 24.16 -12.58
N TYR A 895 -18.24 25.14 -13.50
CA TYR A 895 -17.38 25.39 -14.67
C TYR A 895 -16.69 24.20 -15.36
N GLN A 896 -17.11 23.94 -16.59
CA GLN A 896 -16.25 23.50 -17.69
C GLN A 896 -16.49 24.44 -18.88
N ALA A 897 -15.69 25.50 -18.95
CA ALA A 897 -15.35 26.16 -20.20
C ALA A 897 -13.82 26.17 -20.26
N GLU A 898 -13.28 25.77 -21.39
CA GLU A 898 -11.87 25.83 -21.72
C GLU A 898 -11.44 27.29 -21.89
N ALA A 899 -11.29 28.00 -20.76
CA ALA A 899 -10.33 29.06 -20.67
C ALA A 899 -8.94 28.42 -20.62
N THR A 900 -7.93 29.11 -21.14
CA THR A 900 -6.53 28.90 -20.75
C THR A 900 -6.49 28.78 -19.24
N ILE A 901 -6.38 27.54 -18.75
CA ILE A 901 -6.31 27.27 -17.32
C ILE A 901 -4.96 27.80 -16.92
N ASP A 902 -4.96 28.88 -16.17
CA ASP A 902 -3.78 29.25 -15.42
C ASP A 902 -3.41 28.03 -14.55
N LEU A 903 -2.22 27.46 -14.80
CA LEU A 903 -1.70 26.34 -14.02
C LEU A 903 -1.73 26.69 -12.52
N GLU A 904 -1.58 27.98 -12.19
CA GLU A 904 -1.73 28.50 -10.84
C GLU A 904 -3.16 28.33 -10.30
N GLU A 905 -4.21 28.72 -11.04
CA GLU A 905 -5.60 28.53 -10.62
C GLU A 905 -6.00 27.05 -10.48
N LEU A 906 -5.52 26.18 -11.38
CA LEU A 906 -5.76 24.73 -11.28
C LEU A 906 -5.12 24.15 -10.02
N ASN A 907 -3.86 24.52 -9.74
CA ASN A 907 -3.14 24.06 -8.57
C ASN A 907 -3.78 24.61 -7.28
N ILE A 908 -4.26 25.86 -7.27
CA ILE A 908 -5.01 26.43 -6.16
C ILE A 908 -6.31 25.65 -5.91
N MET A 909 -7.06 25.29 -6.97
CA MET A 909 -8.27 24.48 -6.85
C MET A 909 -7.98 23.04 -6.36
N ILE A 910 -6.93 22.40 -6.88
CA ILE A 910 -6.48 21.07 -6.44
C ILE A 910 -6.13 21.10 -4.95
N ASN A 911 -5.35 22.10 -4.51
CA ASN A 911 -4.98 22.27 -3.11
C ASN A 911 -6.22 22.48 -2.24
N ARG A 912 -7.14 23.37 -2.64
CA ARG A 912 -8.39 23.66 -1.92
C ARG A 912 -9.28 22.42 -1.77
N PHE A 913 -9.43 21.60 -2.82
CA PHE A 913 -10.19 20.36 -2.70
C PHE A 913 -9.45 19.31 -1.87
N SER A 914 -8.12 19.23 -1.99
CA SER A 914 -7.31 18.30 -1.22
C SER A 914 -7.43 18.55 0.29
N GLU A 915 -7.43 19.82 0.73
CA GLU A 915 -7.55 20.18 2.15
C GLU A 915 -8.88 19.74 2.77
N ARG A 916 -9.93 19.62 1.96
CA ARG A 916 -11.28 19.23 2.40
C ARG A 916 -11.52 17.72 2.42
N ILE A 917 -10.59 16.90 1.91
CA ILE A 917 -10.69 15.44 1.98
C ILE A 917 -10.18 14.99 3.36
N GLU A 918 -11.11 14.67 4.25
CA GLU A 918 -10.81 14.21 5.61
C GLU A 918 -10.92 12.69 5.76
N LYS A 919 -9.83 12.09 6.26
CA LYS A 919 -9.75 10.66 6.59
C LYS A 919 -10.10 10.44 8.05
N GLU A 920 -11.35 10.08 8.32
CA GLU A 920 -11.82 9.79 9.67
C GLU A 920 -11.60 8.31 10.04
N ASN A 921 -11.09 8.06 11.25
CA ASN A 921 -10.86 6.70 11.76
C ASN A 921 -12.15 5.85 11.83
N LYS A 922 -13.31 6.49 12.01
CA LYS A 922 -14.62 5.82 12.02
C LYS A 922 -14.97 5.25 10.64
N ASP A 923 -14.71 6.00 9.57
CA ASP A 923 -14.97 5.53 8.20
C ASP A 923 -14.00 4.45 7.74
N VAL A 924 -12.75 4.49 8.22
CA VAL A 924 -11.74 3.42 8.02
C VAL A 924 -12.22 2.13 8.66
N SER A 925 -12.66 2.19 9.92
CA SER A 925 -13.15 1.02 10.67
C SER A 925 -14.43 0.45 10.03
N LYS A 926 -15.35 1.33 9.63
CA LYS A 926 -16.59 0.95 8.93
C LYS A 926 -16.32 0.31 7.57
N ARG A 927 -15.38 0.84 6.78
CA ARG A 927 -14.98 0.24 5.49
C ARG A 927 -14.34 -1.14 5.67
N LYS A 928 -13.50 -1.32 6.70
CA LYS A 928 -12.90 -2.63 7.04
C LYS A 928 -13.95 -3.68 7.39
N LEU A 929 -14.96 -3.33 8.21
CA LEU A 929 -16.06 -4.25 8.55
C LEU A 929 -16.89 -4.66 7.32
N MET A 930 -16.98 -3.77 6.33
CA MET A 930 -17.70 -4.00 5.08
C MET A 930 -16.89 -4.74 4.00
N LYS A 931 -15.61 -5.10 4.25
CA LYS A 931 -14.69 -5.68 3.24
C LYS A 931 -15.30 -6.92 2.56
N ARG A 932 -15.73 -7.92 3.36
CA ARG A 932 -16.30 -9.19 2.85
C ARG A 932 -17.61 -9.01 2.09
N GLN A 933 -18.45 -8.08 2.53
CA GLN A 933 -19.80 -7.92 1.99
C GLN A 933 -19.83 -7.17 0.65
N TYR A 934 -18.91 -6.21 0.46
CA TYR A 934 -19.01 -5.24 -0.65
C TYR A 934 -17.76 -5.18 -1.54
N TRP A 935 -16.58 -5.53 -1.04
CA TRP A 935 -15.34 -5.19 -1.72
C TRP A 935 -14.48 -6.41 -2.08
N GLU A 936 -14.68 -7.55 -1.42
CA GLU A 936 -13.85 -8.75 -1.60
C GLU A 936 -13.79 -9.24 -3.05
N GLY A 937 -14.94 -9.30 -3.75
CA GLY A 937 -14.97 -9.68 -5.17
C GLY A 937 -14.24 -8.68 -6.07
N ALA A 938 -14.45 -7.38 -5.86
CA ALA A 938 -13.81 -6.33 -6.66
C ALA A 938 -12.29 -6.25 -6.43
N LEU A 939 -11.84 -6.42 -5.19
CA LEU A 939 -10.43 -6.41 -4.79
C LEU A 939 -9.66 -7.63 -5.33
N GLN A 940 -10.24 -8.83 -5.26
CA GLN A 940 -9.62 -10.03 -5.85
C GLN A 940 -9.48 -9.94 -7.37
N LEU A 941 -10.42 -9.28 -8.04
CA LEU A 941 -10.36 -9.03 -9.48
C LEU A 941 -9.31 -7.96 -9.82
N LEU A 942 -9.15 -6.95 -8.96
CA LEU A 942 -8.12 -5.91 -9.10
C LEU A 942 -6.71 -6.51 -8.92
N GLU A 943 -6.50 -7.35 -7.90
CA GLU A 943 -5.25 -8.07 -7.65
C GLU A 943 -4.86 -9.02 -8.81
N LYS A 944 -5.86 -9.62 -9.47
CA LYS A 944 -5.66 -10.51 -10.64
C LYS A 944 -5.53 -9.75 -11.96
N ASN A 945 -5.42 -8.41 -11.95
CA ASN A 945 -5.36 -7.55 -13.13
C ASN A 945 -6.57 -7.71 -14.08
N LYS A 946 -7.75 -8.12 -13.58
CA LYS A 946 -9.00 -8.25 -14.35
C LYS A 946 -9.81 -6.96 -14.22
N TYR A 947 -9.30 -5.88 -14.79
CA TYR A 947 -9.81 -4.52 -14.60
C TYR A 947 -11.26 -4.32 -15.05
N GLU A 948 -11.64 -4.84 -16.21
CA GLU A 948 -13.02 -4.78 -16.72
C GLU A 948 -14.04 -5.40 -15.75
N LYS A 949 -13.75 -6.60 -15.23
CA LYS A 949 -14.62 -7.30 -14.27
C LYS A 949 -14.59 -6.66 -12.89
N SER A 950 -13.44 -6.14 -12.46
CA SER A 950 -13.31 -5.39 -11.21
C SER A 950 -14.17 -4.12 -11.26
N ARG A 951 -14.13 -3.39 -12.38
CA ARG A 951 -14.96 -2.20 -12.65
C ARG A 951 -16.45 -2.50 -12.55
N GLU A 952 -16.94 -3.58 -13.16
CA GLU A 952 -18.35 -3.98 -13.07
C GLU A 952 -18.79 -4.23 -11.62
N GLU A 953 -17.97 -4.93 -10.84
CA GLU A 953 -18.26 -5.19 -9.42
C GLU A 953 -18.17 -3.92 -8.55
N TYR A 954 -17.24 -2.99 -8.85
CA TYR A 954 -17.21 -1.67 -8.21
C TYR A 954 -18.47 -0.84 -8.52
N LEU A 955 -18.96 -0.85 -9.77
CA LEU A 955 -20.19 -0.13 -10.17
C LEU A 955 -21.48 -0.76 -9.61
N LYS A 956 -21.50 -2.09 -9.47
CA LYS A 956 -22.58 -2.81 -8.78
C LYS A 956 -22.61 -2.47 -7.29
N THR A 957 -21.43 -2.45 -6.67
CA THR A 957 -21.25 -2.06 -5.27
C THR A 957 -21.64 -0.60 -5.02
N LEU A 958 -21.29 0.31 -5.93
CA LEU A 958 -21.72 1.70 -5.93
C LEU A 958 -23.24 1.83 -5.78
N SER A 959 -23.99 1.11 -6.63
CA SER A 959 -25.47 1.16 -6.60
C SER A 959 -26.03 0.64 -5.27
N SER A 960 -25.42 -0.40 -4.68
CA SER A 960 -25.82 -0.94 -3.37
C SER A 960 -25.51 0.03 -2.22
N LEU A 961 -24.34 0.68 -2.24
CA LEU A 961 -23.92 1.62 -1.20
C LEU A 961 -24.73 2.91 -1.21
N VAL A 962 -25.09 3.42 -2.39
CA VAL A 962 -25.98 4.58 -2.51
C VAL A 962 -27.37 4.27 -1.97
N SER A 963 -27.92 3.08 -2.25
CA SER A 963 -29.23 2.67 -1.72
C SER A 963 -29.29 2.59 -0.18
N LYS A 964 -28.12 2.48 0.47
CA LYS A 964 -27.96 2.43 1.94
C LYS A 964 -27.43 3.74 2.54
N ASN A 965 -27.41 4.84 1.78
CA ASN A 965 -26.88 6.14 2.20
C ASN A 965 -25.39 6.15 2.62
N PHE A 966 -24.57 5.21 2.14
CA PHE A 966 -23.12 5.19 2.39
C PHE A 966 -22.33 5.96 1.32
N TYR A 967 -22.63 7.26 1.20
CA TYR A 967 -22.16 8.10 0.09
C TYR A 967 -20.63 8.27 0.04
N LYS A 968 -19.93 8.34 1.18
CA LYS A 968 -18.46 8.44 1.25
C LYS A 968 -17.74 7.13 0.86
N HIS A 969 -18.42 5.99 0.97
CA HIS A 969 -17.90 4.71 0.50
C HIS A 969 -18.25 4.49 -0.97
N ALA A 970 -19.45 4.94 -1.37
CA ALA A 970 -19.89 4.98 -2.76
C ALA A 970 -18.99 5.88 -3.63
N SER A 971 -18.55 7.03 -3.13
CA SER A 971 -17.60 7.90 -3.85
C SER A 971 -16.32 7.14 -4.20
N ILE A 972 -15.78 6.34 -3.27
CA ILE A 972 -14.57 5.56 -3.52
C ILE A 972 -14.78 4.44 -4.55
N ALA A 973 -15.94 3.75 -4.54
CA ALA A 973 -16.27 2.77 -5.57
C ALA A 973 -16.24 3.40 -6.98
N LEU A 974 -16.84 4.59 -7.12
CA LEU A 974 -16.86 5.32 -8.37
C LEU A 974 -15.43 5.74 -8.77
N ILE A 975 -14.64 6.28 -7.83
CA ILE A 975 -13.25 6.70 -8.09
C ILE A 975 -12.40 5.53 -8.62
N ILE A 976 -12.42 4.36 -7.97
CA ILE A 976 -11.62 3.22 -8.41
C ILE A 976 -12.08 2.71 -9.79
N SER A 977 -13.40 2.66 -10.04
CA SER A 977 -13.94 2.26 -11.35
C SER A 977 -13.51 3.20 -12.49
N LEU A 978 -13.34 4.49 -12.21
CA LEU A 978 -12.88 5.48 -13.18
C LEU A 978 -11.36 5.40 -13.40
N LEU A 979 -10.59 5.13 -12.34
CA LEU A 979 -9.16 4.92 -12.45
C LEU A 979 -8.82 3.66 -13.27
N THR A 980 -9.63 2.60 -13.19
CA THR A 980 -9.47 1.42 -14.07
C THR A 980 -9.70 1.75 -15.54
N LEU A 981 -10.67 2.62 -15.87
CA LEU A 981 -10.87 3.12 -17.23
C LEU A 981 -9.71 3.98 -17.73
N LEU A 982 -9.16 4.82 -16.85
CA LEU A 982 -8.02 5.66 -17.17
C LEU A 982 -6.72 4.85 -17.35
N TYR A 983 -6.58 3.71 -16.67
CA TYR A 983 -5.47 2.76 -16.87
C TYR A 983 -5.49 2.15 -18.28
N GLU A 984 -6.68 1.83 -18.79
CA GLU A 984 -6.90 1.31 -20.15
C GLU A 984 -6.83 2.40 -21.24
N ALA A 985 -6.45 3.63 -20.87
CA ALA A 985 -6.40 4.82 -21.73
C ALA A 985 -7.75 5.21 -22.37
N ASN A 986 -8.88 4.77 -21.81
CA ASN A 986 -10.22 5.05 -22.34
C ASN A 986 -10.84 6.28 -21.64
N ILE A 987 -10.33 7.47 -22.00
CA ILE A 987 -10.70 8.76 -21.36
C ILE A 987 -12.14 9.17 -21.68
N GLU A 988 -12.64 8.84 -22.87
CA GLU A 988 -14.03 9.12 -23.27
C GLU A 988 -15.01 8.31 -22.42
N GLU A 989 -14.80 6.99 -22.31
CA GLU A 989 -15.66 6.12 -21.48
C GLU A 989 -15.57 6.48 -19.98
N ALA A 990 -14.41 6.95 -19.50
CA ALA A 990 -14.24 7.46 -18.14
C ALA A 990 -15.07 8.74 -17.90
N ASN A 991 -15.08 9.68 -18.84
CA ASN A 991 -15.90 10.89 -18.74
C ASN A 991 -17.39 10.59 -18.83
N ASP A 992 -17.79 9.72 -19.75
CA ASP A 992 -19.19 9.30 -19.89
C ASP A 992 -19.67 8.56 -18.64
N SER A 993 -18.85 7.67 -18.09
CA SER A 993 -19.16 6.97 -16.83
C SER A 993 -19.25 7.93 -15.65
N PHE A 994 -18.33 8.90 -15.54
CA PHE A 994 -18.37 9.92 -14.50
C PHE A 994 -19.66 10.74 -14.59
N ASN A 995 -19.99 11.28 -15.77
CA ASN A 995 -21.20 12.08 -15.99
C ASN A 995 -22.48 11.26 -15.75
N ARG A 996 -22.53 10.00 -16.24
CA ARG A 996 -23.68 9.11 -16.07
C ARG A 996 -23.97 8.80 -14.61
N TYR A 997 -22.94 8.42 -13.83
CA TYR A 997 -23.13 8.00 -12.44
C TYR A 997 -23.26 9.18 -11.46
N THR A 998 -22.64 10.33 -11.75
CA THR A 998 -22.85 11.56 -10.96
C THR A 998 -24.21 12.21 -11.25
N ALA A 999 -24.74 12.10 -12.48
CA ALA A 999 -26.11 12.51 -12.79
C ALA A 999 -27.14 11.57 -12.17
N LYS A 1000 -26.91 10.25 -12.20
CA LYS A 1000 -27.78 9.23 -11.59
C LYS A 1000 -27.80 9.31 -10.06
N PHE A 1001 -26.67 9.64 -9.44
CA PHE A 1001 -26.51 9.71 -7.98
C PHE A 1001 -26.01 11.10 -7.53
N GLN A 1002 -26.86 12.11 -7.68
CA GLN A 1002 -26.53 13.53 -7.44
C GLN A 1002 -25.88 13.82 -6.07
N ALA A 1003 -26.21 13.04 -5.03
CA ALA A 1003 -25.62 13.17 -3.70
C ALA A 1003 -24.08 13.02 -3.67
N LEU A 1004 -23.49 12.30 -4.65
CA LEU A 1004 -22.04 12.13 -4.75
C LEU A 1004 -21.31 13.42 -5.14
N ASN A 1005 -21.98 14.36 -5.83
CA ASN A 1005 -21.36 15.63 -6.28
C ASN A 1005 -20.98 16.59 -5.14
N GLN A 1006 -21.47 16.32 -3.93
CA GLN A 1006 -21.16 17.11 -2.74
C GLN A 1006 -19.76 16.79 -2.20
N PHE A 1007 -19.20 15.63 -2.52
CA PHE A 1007 -17.94 15.14 -1.95
C PHE A 1007 -16.70 15.74 -2.64
N PRO A 1008 -15.71 16.22 -1.87
CA PRO A 1008 -14.51 16.86 -2.43
C PRO A 1008 -13.67 15.90 -3.29
N GLU A 1009 -13.66 14.60 -2.98
CA GLU A 1009 -12.96 13.59 -3.78
C GLU A 1009 -13.57 13.38 -5.18
N ILE A 1010 -14.89 13.55 -5.33
CA ILE A 1010 -15.58 13.49 -6.63
C ILE A 1010 -15.25 14.74 -7.46
N LYS A 1011 -15.18 15.91 -6.82
CA LYS A 1011 -14.74 17.16 -7.48
C LYS A 1011 -13.28 17.09 -7.93
N LEU A 1012 -12.42 16.42 -7.16
CA LEU A 1012 -11.01 16.19 -7.50
C LEU A 1012 -10.86 15.28 -8.72
N ILE A 1013 -11.67 14.21 -8.84
CA ILE A 1013 -11.68 13.35 -10.04
C ILE A 1013 -12.17 14.09 -11.28
N LYS A 1014 -13.15 14.99 -11.18
CA LYS A 1014 -13.55 15.86 -12.30
C LYS A 1014 -12.35 16.63 -12.87
N LYS A 1015 -11.46 17.13 -12.00
CA LYS A 1015 -10.24 17.83 -12.41
C LYS A 1015 -9.18 16.87 -12.97
N LEU A 1016 -9.06 15.66 -12.42
CA LEU A 1016 -8.18 14.61 -12.96
C LEU A 1016 -8.54 14.23 -14.40
N LEU A 1017 -9.84 14.08 -14.70
CA LEU A 1017 -10.32 13.78 -16.05
C LEU A 1017 -9.98 14.89 -17.06
N ILE A 1018 -10.11 16.17 -16.65
CA ILE A 1018 -9.68 17.33 -17.45
C ILE A 1018 -8.17 17.30 -17.70
N ILE A 1019 -7.36 16.97 -16.68
CA ILE A 1019 -5.89 16.86 -16.78
C ILE A 1019 -5.48 15.73 -17.74
N TYR A 1020 -6.19 14.60 -17.71
CA TYR A 1020 -5.99 13.48 -18.63
C TYR A 1020 -6.36 13.86 -20.07
N GLN A 1021 -7.50 14.54 -20.29
CA GLN A 1021 -7.89 15.07 -21.61
C GLN A 1021 -6.84 16.03 -22.17
N LYS A 1022 -6.24 16.88 -21.33
CA LYS A 1022 -5.26 17.90 -21.74
C LYS A 1022 -3.79 17.42 -21.73
N LYS A 1023 -3.51 16.14 -21.47
CA LYS A 1023 -2.16 15.53 -21.40
C LYS A 1023 -1.17 16.29 -20.48
N LEU A 1024 -1.65 16.88 -19.38
CA LEU A 1024 -0.81 17.63 -18.43
C LEU A 1024 -0.12 16.67 -17.43
N HIS A 1025 1.03 16.11 -17.83
CA HIS A 1025 1.72 15.04 -17.09
C HIS A 1025 2.12 15.40 -15.64
N LYS A 1026 2.49 16.66 -15.37
CA LYS A 1026 2.96 17.11 -14.04
C LYS A 1026 1.83 17.11 -13.00
N SER A 1027 0.65 17.64 -13.35
CA SER A 1027 -0.53 17.70 -12.46
C SER A 1027 -1.23 16.35 -12.29
N LYS A 1028 -1.03 15.40 -13.21
CA LYS A 1028 -1.54 14.02 -13.11
C LYS A 1028 -0.98 13.30 -11.87
N GLY A 1029 0.33 13.38 -11.66
CA GLY A 1029 1.00 12.71 -10.54
C GLY A 1029 0.62 13.29 -9.17
N GLU A 1030 0.34 14.59 -9.10
CA GLU A 1030 -0.03 15.27 -7.85
C GLU A 1030 -1.42 14.84 -7.35
N ILE A 1031 -2.42 14.76 -8.24
CA ILE A 1031 -3.77 14.32 -7.86
C ILE A 1031 -3.78 12.85 -7.46
N LEU A 1032 -3.08 11.98 -8.18
CA LEU A 1032 -3.01 10.55 -7.84
C LEU A 1032 -2.35 10.33 -6.47
N LYS A 1033 -1.33 11.11 -6.10
CA LYS A 1033 -0.74 11.11 -4.74
C LYS A 1033 -1.73 11.59 -3.68
N ILE A 1034 -2.49 12.66 -3.95
CA ILE A 1034 -3.52 13.15 -3.03
C ILE A 1034 -4.58 12.07 -2.77
N LEU A 1035 -5.02 11.35 -3.82
CA LEU A 1035 -5.98 10.25 -3.67
C LEU A 1035 -5.39 9.09 -2.86
N LEU A 1036 -4.13 8.73 -3.10
CA LEU A 1036 -3.43 7.68 -2.36
C LEU A 1036 -3.32 8.00 -0.85
N ASP A 1037 -2.97 9.24 -0.52
CA ASP A 1037 -2.72 9.68 0.84
C ASP A 1037 -4.02 9.90 1.64
N LYS A 1038 -5.03 10.50 1.00
CA LYS A 1038 -6.23 11.00 1.69
C LYS A 1038 -7.46 10.08 1.60
N LEU A 1039 -7.56 9.18 0.62
CA LEU A 1039 -8.68 8.23 0.56
C LEU A 1039 -8.51 7.04 1.52
N ILE A 1040 -9.63 6.40 1.84
CA ILE A 1040 -9.70 5.26 2.78
C ILE A 1040 -9.44 3.95 2.03
N LEU A 1041 -8.30 3.80 1.35
CA LEU A 1041 -8.06 2.69 0.41
C LEU A 1041 -7.61 1.37 1.07
N PHE A 1042 -7.97 0.25 0.46
CA PHE A 1042 -7.37 -1.07 0.74
C PHE A 1042 -5.99 -1.20 0.06
N ASP A 1043 -5.20 -2.20 0.43
CA ASP A 1043 -3.80 -2.31 -0.03
C ASP A 1043 -3.71 -2.66 -1.52
N GLU A 1044 -4.65 -3.47 -2.01
CA GLU A 1044 -4.81 -3.82 -3.42
C GLU A 1044 -5.13 -2.57 -4.27
N GLU A 1045 -5.96 -1.65 -3.75
CA GLU A 1045 -6.29 -0.37 -4.40
C GLU A 1045 -5.09 0.59 -4.42
N LYS A 1046 -4.28 0.61 -3.35
CA LYS A 1046 -3.06 1.43 -3.28
C LYS A 1046 -2.00 0.94 -4.28
N GLN A 1047 -1.84 -0.38 -4.40
CA GLN A 1047 -0.94 -0.97 -5.39
C GLN A 1047 -1.37 -0.58 -6.81
N PHE A 1048 -2.66 -0.68 -7.12
CA PHE A 1048 -3.20 -0.25 -8.41
C PHE A 1048 -2.91 1.23 -8.70
N ILE A 1049 -3.18 2.15 -7.76
CA ILE A 1049 -2.90 3.58 -7.95
C ILE A 1049 -1.39 3.86 -8.14
N ASN A 1050 -0.51 3.10 -7.46
CA ASN A 1050 0.93 3.21 -7.66
C ASN A 1050 1.38 2.79 -9.07
N THR A 1051 0.79 1.73 -9.64
CA THR A 1051 1.08 1.35 -11.04
C THR A 1051 0.67 2.45 -12.03
N LEU A 1052 -0.43 3.16 -11.74
CA LEU A 1052 -0.90 4.29 -12.53
C LEU A 1052 0.05 5.51 -12.45
N LEU A 1053 0.74 5.68 -11.32
CA LEU A 1053 1.76 6.73 -11.11
C LEU A 1053 3.04 6.45 -11.89
N GLU A 1054 3.47 5.19 -11.99
CA GLU A 1054 4.68 4.77 -12.72
C GLU A 1054 4.58 5.02 -14.23
N GLN A 1055 3.40 4.93 -14.82
CA GLN A 1055 3.15 5.23 -16.24
C GLN A 1055 3.28 6.74 -16.60
N THR A 1056 3.48 7.65 -15.63
CA THR A 1056 3.36 9.11 -15.85
C THR A 1056 4.64 9.88 -16.11
N VAL A 1057 5.80 9.23 -16.05
CA VAL A 1057 7.11 9.91 -16.14
C VAL A 1057 7.70 9.78 -17.56
N PRO A 1058 7.80 10.85 -18.37
CA PRO A 1058 8.53 10.84 -19.64
C PRO A 1058 10.04 11.00 -19.42
N LYS A 1059 10.85 10.40 -20.31
CA LYS A 1059 12.30 10.56 -20.39
C LYS A 1059 12.71 11.80 -21.21
N GLU A 1060 13.78 12.45 -20.74
CA GLU A 1060 14.79 13.28 -21.44
C GLU A 1060 14.73 14.83 -21.51
N SER A 1061 15.94 15.40 -21.30
CA SER A 1061 16.63 16.52 -21.97
C SER A 1061 16.78 17.89 -21.26
N GLU A 1062 18.03 18.37 -21.31
CA GLU A 1062 18.60 19.61 -20.80
C GLU A 1062 18.16 20.85 -21.61
N SER A 1063 17.93 21.99 -20.96
CA SER A 1063 18.54 23.29 -21.29
C SER A 1063 18.01 24.43 -20.40
N GLU A 1064 18.87 25.45 -20.27
CA GLU A 1064 18.98 26.53 -19.29
C GLU A 1064 17.84 27.59 -19.36
N SER A 1065 17.39 28.26 -18.29
CA SER A 1065 18.13 29.35 -17.62
C SER A 1065 17.33 30.01 -16.46
N LYS A 1066 17.95 30.07 -15.25
CA LYS A 1066 18.13 31.20 -14.28
C LYS A 1066 16.92 32.12 -13.92
N VAL A 1067 16.53 32.45 -12.67
CA VAL A 1067 17.09 32.39 -11.30
C VAL A 1067 15.93 32.40 -10.29
N ILE A 1068 15.87 31.42 -9.40
CA ILE A 1068 15.65 31.45 -7.93
C ILE A 1068 15.95 29.99 -7.51
N SER A 1069 16.77 29.78 -6.48
CA SER A 1069 17.47 28.52 -6.18
C SER A 1069 16.55 27.32 -5.91
N GLU A 1070 16.11 26.61 -6.96
CA GLU A 1070 15.52 25.28 -6.85
C GLU A 1070 16.62 24.24 -6.65
N VAL A 1071 16.53 23.52 -5.54
CA VAL A 1071 17.41 22.40 -5.18
C VAL A 1071 17.34 21.36 -6.30
N ASN A 1072 18.50 21.00 -6.86
CA ASN A 1072 18.64 20.04 -7.96
C ASN A 1072 17.69 18.82 -7.77
N PRO A 1073 16.85 18.45 -8.76
CA PRO A 1073 15.92 17.32 -8.64
C PRO A 1073 16.62 15.99 -8.34
N ILE A 1074 17.91 15.85 -8.69
CA ILE A 1074 18.76 14.72 -8.28
C ILE A 1074 18.99 14.72 -6.77
N VAL A 1075 19.20 15.90 -6.16
CA VAL A 1075 19.35 16.07 -4.70
C VAL A 1075 18.01 15.81 -4.01
N ILE A 1076 16.90 16.31 -4.54
CA ILE A 1076 15.55 16.03 -4.00
C ILE A 1076 15.24 14.52 -4.07
N ASN A 1077 15.58 13.84 -5.17
CA ASN A 1077 15.41 12.38 -5.28
C ASN A 1077 16.31 11.61 -4.31
N LYS A 1078 17.56 12.03 -4.12
CA LYS A 1078 18.45 11.44 -3.09
C LYS A 1078 17.90 11.65 -1.68
N ILE A 1079 17.34 12.83 -1.38
CA ILE A 1079 16.70 13.13 -0.10
C ILE A 1079 15.41 12.32 0.07
N ASN A 1080 14.60 12.14 -0.98
CA ASN A 1080 13.42 11.27 -0.97
C ASN A 1080 13.78 9.81 -0.66
N GLN A 1081 14.83 9.27 -1.27
CA GLN A 1081 15.31 7.91 -0.98
C GLN A 1081 15.78 7.78 0.48
N LYS A 1082 16.48 8.80 1.00
CA LYS A 1082 16.94 8.81 2.39
C LYS A 1082 15.80 8.86 3.40
N ILE A 1083 14.75 9.65 3.17
CA ILE A 1083 13.61 9.69 4.10
C ILE A 1083 12.85 8.36 4.12
N ASP A 1084 12.77 7.63 3.01
CA ASP A 1084 12.13 6.31 2.99
C ASP A 1084 12.94 5.27 3.78
N ILE A 1085 14.27 5.28 3.66
CA ILE A 1085 15.16 4.47 4.51
C ILE A 1085 15.01 4.86 5.99
N LEU A 1086 14.89 6.16 6.27
CA LEU A 1086 14.72 6.71 7.61
C LEU A 1086 13.37 6.28 8.23
N ARG A 1087 12.29 6.28 7.44
CA ARG A 1087 10.95 5.81 7.84
C ARG A 1087 10.95 4.34 8.22
N GLN A 1088 11.65 3.51 7.46
CA GLN A 1088 11.79 2.10 7.77
C GLN A 1088 12.51 1.91 9.10
N LYS A 1089 13.69 2.51 9.27
CA LYS A 1089 14.47 2.43 10.52
C LYS A 1089 13.73 3.01 11.73
N TYR A 1090 12.96 4.07 11.52
CA TYR A 1090 12.13 4.66 12.56
C TYR A 1090 11.04 3.70 13.05
N ARG A 1091 10.39 2.94 12.15
CA ARG A 1091 9.41 1.90 12.55
C ARG A 1091 10.09 0.79 13.35
N ASP A 1092 11.27 0.37 12.93
CA ASP A 1092 12.02 -0.72 13.58
C ASP A 1092 12.49 -0.32 14.99
N HIS A 1093 12.96 0.92 15.17
CA HIS A 1093 13.44 1.41 16.47
C HIS A 1093 12.35 1.92 17.41
N LYS A 1094 11.13 2.20 16.93
CA LYS A 1094 10.05 2.74 17.77
C LYS A 1094 9.68 1.83 18.95
N LEU A 1095 9.77 0.51 18.77
CA LEU A 1095 9.55 -0.47 19.84
C LEU A 1095 10.65 -0.44 20.92
N GLU A 1096 11.86 0.02 20.57
CA GLU A 1096 13.00 0.09 21.47
C GLU A 1096 13.08 1.40 22.27
N PHE A 1097 12.38 2.45 21.81
CA PHE A 1097 12.43 3.79 22.43
C PHE A 1097 11.99 3.78 23.90
N GLU A 1098 10.95 3.02 24.26
CA GLU A 1098 10.53 2.92 25.66
C GLU A 1098 11.61 2.30 26.56
N GLN A 1099 12.31 1.28 26.07
CA GLN A 1099 13.39 0.62 26.81
C GLN A 1099 14.60 1.56 26.95
N LEU A 1100 14.95 2.25 25.88
CA LEU A 1100 16.05 3.21 25.88
C LEU A 1100 15.75 4.39 26.81
N PHE A 1101 14.51 4.89 26.84
CA PHE A 1101 14.10 5.94 27.76
C PHE A 1101 14.11 5.51 29.23
N LYS A 1102 13.71 4.26 29.54
CA LYS A 1102 13.83 3.69 30.90
C LYS A 1102 15.29 3.67 31.37
N ARG A 1103 16.23 3.26 30.51
CA ARG A 1103 17.68 3.29 30.81
C ARG A 1103 18.19 4.72 31.01
N ARG A 1104 17.80 5.65 30.14
CA ARG A 1104 18.15 7.08 30.30
C ARG A 1104 17.64 7.67 31.61
N LYS A 1105 16.40 7.36 32.01
CA LYS A 1105 15.84 7.77 33.32
C LYS A 1105 16.69 7.30 34.50
N ALA A 1106 17.23 6.08 34.46
CA ALA A 1106 18.15 5.59 35.49
C ALA A 1106 19.46 6.41 35.53
N PHE A 1107 19.92 6.89 34.38
CA PHE A 1107 21.13 7.69 34.22
C PHE A 1107 20.95 9.22 34.38
N LYS A 1108 19.71 9.71 34.63
CA LYS A 1108 19.38 11.14 34.65
C LYS A 1108 20.32 11.95 35.57
N LYS A 1109 20.50 11.50 36.82
CA LYS A 1109 21.36 12.21 37.80
C LYS A 1109 22.86 12.13 37.50
N ARG A 1110 23.30 11.04 36.86
CA ARG A 1110 24.72 10.72 36.68
C ARG A 1110 25.33 11.43 35.48
N TYR A 1111 24.62 11.43 34.36
CA TYR A 1111 25.16 11.93 33.08
C TYR A 1111 24.42 13.14 32.54
N PHE A 1112 23.12 13.26 32.81
CA PHE A 1112 22.28 14.22 32.11
C PHE A 1112 21.94 15.47 32.93
N GLU A 1113 22.02 15.43 34.26
CA GLU A 1113 21.59 16.55 35.13
C GLU A 1113 22.26 17.89 34.79
N ASN A 1114 23.57 17.88 34.54
CA ASN A 1114 24.30 19.10 34.13
C ASN A 1114 23.84 19.62 32.75
N VAL A 1115 23.60 18.73 31.79
CA VAL A 1115 23.12 19.10 30.45
C VAL A 1115 21.69 19.62 30.48
N LEU A 1116 20.82 18.97 31.25
CA LEU A 1116 19.41 19.36 31.36
C LEU A 1116 19.27 20.71 32.07
N GLN A 1117 20.14 21.03 33.05
CA GLN A 1117 20.22 22.37 33.62
C GLN A 1117 20.67 23.41 32.58
N LEU A 1118 21.68 23.10 31.76
CA LEU A 1118 22.14 24.01 30.69
C LEU A 1118 21.04 24.27 29.67
N LEU A 1119 20.27 23.25 29.28
CA LEU A 1119 19.11 23.39 28.39
C LEU A 1119 17.97 24.22 28.99
N ASN A 1120 17.66 24.05 30.28
CA ASN A 1120 16.69 24.88 30.98
C ASN A 1120 17.11 26.36 31.06
N THR A 1121 18.41 26.64 31.01
CA THR A 1121 18.97 28.01 30.94
C THR A 1121 19.25 28.51 29.53
N GLU A 1122 18.78 27.79 28.49
CA GLU A 1122 18.99 28.10 27.06
C GLU A 1122 20.46 28.22 26.61
N ARG A 1123 21.40 27.63 27.36
CA ARG A 1123 22.84 27.62 27.02
C ARG A 1123 23.17 26.49 26.05
N PHE A 1124 22.63 26.57 24.83
CA PHE A 1124 22.65 25.48 23.84
C PHE A 1124 24.05 25.05 23.40
N LYS A 1125 24.99 25.99 23.25
CA LYS A 1125 26.37 25.68 22.84
C LYS A 1125 27.13 24.85 23.88
N GLU A 1126 26.95 25.17 25.15
CA GLU A 1126 27.56 24.42 26.27
C GLU A 1126 26.86 23.08 26.49
N ALA A 1127 25.54 23.05 26.32
CA ALA A 1127 24.78 21.80 26.32
C ALA A 1127 25.28 20.87 25.19
N ALA A 1128 25.59 21.41 24.00
CA ALA A 1128 26.14 20.64 22.89
C ALA A 1128 27.53 20.08 23.19
N THR A 1129 28.42 20.87 23.80
CA THR A 1129 29.74 20.38 24.26
C THR A 1129 29.58 19.22 25.23
N LYS A 1130 28.68 19.37 26.21
CA LYS A 1130 28.42 18.32 27.20
C LYS A 1130 27.74 17.09 26.59
N TYR A 1131 26.83 17.23 25.63
CA TYR A 1131 26.32 16.09 24.88
C TYR A 1131 27.43 15.38 24.09
N SER A 1132 28.43 16.10 23.56
CA SER A 1132 29.60 15.50 22.91
C SER A 1132 30.40 14.65 23.89
N GLU A 1133 30.71 15.19 25.07
CA GLU A 1133 31.41 14.47 26.13
C GLU A 1133 30.64 13.21 26.54
N ILE A 1134 29.32 13.33 26.72
CA ILE A 1134 28.47 12.19 27.09
C ILE A 1134 28.38 11.18 25.93
N ALA A 1135 28.35 11.62 24.67
CA ALA A 1135 28.38 10.75 23.50
C ALA A 1135 29.69 9.95 23.43
N GLU A 1136 30.83 10.58 23.71
CA GLU A 1136 32.13 9.92 23.81
C GLU A 1136 32.20 8.94 24.97
N VAL A 1137 31.64 9.31 26.13
CA VAL A 1137 31.50 8.41 27.28
C VAL A 1137 30.69 7.18 26.89
N PHE A 1138 29.51 7.34 26.26
CA PHE A 1138 28.71 6.19 25.81
C PHE A 1138 29.34 5.42 24.63
N SER A 1139 30.18 6.08 23.83
CA SER A 1139 30.92 5.47 22.71
C SER A 1139 32.01 4.53 23.22
N LYS A 1140 32.85 5.01 24.15
CA LYS A 1140 33.86 4.20 24.86
C LYS A 1140 33.24 3.03 25.62
N ARG A 1141 31.94 3.16 25.91
CA ARG A 1141 31.11 2.19 26.59
C ARG A 1141 30.48 1.12 25.72
N SER A 1142 30.73 1.16 24.42
CA SER A 1142 30.06 0.31 23.43
C SER A 1142 28.52 0.39 23.50
N ASP A 1143 27.98 1.46 24.10
CA ASP A 1143 26.55 1.78 24.09
C ASP A 1143 26.27 2.72 22.92
N HIS A 1144 26.38 2.13 21.73
CA HIS A 1144 26.23 2.86 20.48
C HIS A 1144 24.82 3.45 20.31
N LYS A 1145 23.79 2.86 20.95
CA LYS A 1145 22.42 3.39 20.91
C LYS A 1145 22.29 4.70 21.68
N ASN A 1146 22.79 4.79 22.92
CA ASN A 1146 22.82 6.05 23.65
C ASN A 1146 23.84 7.04 23.07
N SER A 1147 25.00 6.57 22.66
CA SER A 1147 26.04 7.42 22.08
C SER A 1147 25.55 8.16 20.81
N THR A 1148 24.91 7.44 19.89
CA THR A 1148 24.37 8.04 18.66
C THR A 1148 23.18 8.97 18.93
N LEU A 1149 22.35 8.69 19.94
CA LEU A 1149 21.30 9.60 20.38
C LEU A 1149 21.88 10.88 20.99
N MET A 1150 22.95 10.78 21.78
CA MET A 1150 23.63 11.96 22.33
C MET A 1150 24.28 12.79 21.24
N LYS A 1151 24.83 12.14 20.21
CA LYS A 1151 25.34 12.84 19.02
C LYS A 1151 24.23 13.56 18.25
N LEU A 1152 23.02 12.99 18.20
CA LEU A 1152 21.84 13.66 17.63
C LEU A 1152 21.44 14.88 18.46
N LEU A 1153 21.35 14.75 19.78
CA LEU A 1153 21.02 15.88 20.67
C LEU A 1153 22.09 16.97 20.67
N GLN A 1154 23.37 16.61 20.59
CA GLN A 1154 24.46 17.55 20.35
C GLN A 1154 24.24 18.33 19.05
N CYS A 1155 23.91 17.63 17.96
CA CYS A 1155 23.71 18.27 16.66
C CYS A 1155 22.51 19.23 16.68
N LEU A 1156 21.42 18.85 17.33
CA LEU A 1156 20.23 19.70 17.50
C LEU A 1156 20.52 20.93 18.38
N ALA A 1157 21.27 20.75 19.47
CA ALA A 1157 21.69 21.85 20.33
C ALA A 1157 22.62 22.83 19.59
N ASN A 1158 23.55 22.34 18.77
CA ASN A 1158 24.39 23.20 17.93
C ASN A 1158 23.62 23.90 16.80
N LEU A 1159 22.64 23.23 16.18
CA LEU A 1159 21.75 23.87 15.19
C LEU A 1159 20.94 25.01 15.82
N LYS A 1160 20.42 24.80 17.03
CA LYS A 1160 19.77 25.87 17.83
C LYS A 1160 20.72 26.99 18.23
N ALA A 1161 22.00 26.68 18.45
CA ALA A 1161 23.05 27.66 18.73
C ALA A 1161 23.53 28.43 17.48
N GLY A 1162 23.03 28.10 16.28
CA GLY A 1162 23.37 28.79 15.03
C GLY A 1162 24.66 28.32 14.35
N GLU A 1163 25.20 27.15 14.73
CA GLU A 1163 26.39 26.57 14.09
C GLU A 1163 26.08 26.08 12.66
N SER A 1164 27.06 26.18 11.74
CA SER A 1164 26.84 25.86 10.33
C SER A 1164 26.66 24.34 10.09
N PRO A 1165 25.82 23.92 9.12
CA PRO A 1165 25.66 22.51 8.76
C PRO A 1165 26.96 21.85 8.30
N GLU A 1166 27.88 22.59 7.65
CA GLU A 1166 29.20 22.07 7.26
C GLU A 1166 30.05 21.68 8.49
N PHE A 1167 30.11 22.55 9.50
CA PHE A 1167 30.86 22.27 10.73
C PHE A 1167 30.34 21.00 11.44
N LEU A 1168 29.01 20.81 11.43
CA LEU A 1168 28.37 19.65 12.07
C LEU A 1168 28.62 18.34 11.31
N LEU A 1169 28.67 18.38 9.98
CA LEU A 1169 29.02 17.21 9.16
C LEU A 1169 30.44 16.73 9.45
N ASP A 1170 31.40 17.64 9.58
CA ASP A 1170 32.78 17.27 9.91
C ASP A 1170 32.92 16.76 11.35
N ASN A 1171 32.15 17.32 12.28
CA ASN A 1171 32.07 16.83 13.67
C ASN A 1171 31.54 15.38 13.77
N ILE A 1172 30.63 14.99 12.87
CA ILE A 1172 30.11 13.62 12.78
C ILE A 1172 31.13 12.69 12.13
N LYS A 1173 31.83 13.15 11.08
CA LYS A 1173 32.89 12.34 10.45
C LYS A 1173 34.00 12.04 11.44
N GLN A 1174 34.46 13.03 12.20
CA GLN A 1174 35.49 12.85 13.22
C GLN A 1174 35.03 11.87 14.31
N PHE A 1175 33.78 11.98 14.76
CA PHE A 1175 33.18 11.02 15.70
C PHE A 1175 33.15 9.60 15.13
N LEU A 1176 32.77 9.43 13.85
CA LEU A 1176 32.74 8.13 13.16
C LEU A 1176 34.14 7.57 12.88
N GLU A 1177 35.15 8.40 12.68
CA GLU A 1177 36.55 7.99 12.52
C GLU A 1177 37.16 7.52 13.83
N ASN A 1178 36.79 8.15 14.95
CA ASN A 1178 37.18 7.71 16.30
C ASN A 1178 36.56 6.36 16.71
N LEU A 1179 35.63 5.81 15.92
CA LEU A 1179 34.93 4.54 16.19
C LEU A 1179 35.55 3.31 15.49
N GLY A 1180 36.61 3.49 14.69
CA GLY A 1180 37.35 2.37 14.07
C GLY A 1180 36.47 1.43 13.22
N VAL A 1181 36.57 0.11 13.46
CA VAL A 1181 35.86 -0.95 12.72
C VAL A 1181 34.32 -0.80 12.81
N SER A 1182 33.81 -0.26 13.92
CA SER A 1182 32.37 -0.04 14.15
C SER A 1182 31.79 1.13 13.34
N LYS A 1183 32.61 1.88 12.59
CA LYS A 1183 32.20 3.03 11.77
C LYS A 1183 31.08 2.71 10.79
N ASN A 1184 31.16 1.58 10.10
CA ASN A 1184 30.16 1.20 9.09
C ASN A 1184 28.84 0.79 9.74
N LEU A 1185 28.91 0.10 10.88
CA LEU A 1185 27.74 -0.35 11.63
C LEU A 1185 27.01 0.85 12.27
N ILE A 1186 27.75 1.72 12.97
CA ILE A 1186 27.22 2.89 13.68
C ILE A 1186 26.81 4.00 12.70
N GLY A 1187 27.55 4.17 11.61
CA GLY A 1187 27.25 5.15 10.56
C GLY A 1187 25.92 4.90 9.87
N SER A 1188 25.37 3.68 9.96
CA SER A 1188 24.07 3.28 9.45
C SER A 1188 22.93 3.32 10.49
N THR A 1189 23.20 3.71 11.74
CA THR A 1189 22.16 3.78 12.77
C THR A 1189 21.12 4.87 12.50
N PHE A 1190 19.89 4.67 13.01
CA PHE A 1190 18.79 5.62 12.85
C PHE A 1190 19.17 7.06 13.25
N ASN A 1191 19.78 7.24 14.43
CA ASN A 1191 20.13 8.57 14.93
C ASN A 1191 21.15 9.28 14.04
N ILE A 1192 22.18 8.58 13.54
CA ILE A 1192 23.20 9.18 12.66
C ILE A 1192 22.62 9.50 11.28
N GLU A 1193 21.80 8.62 10.71
CA GLU A 1193 21.11 8.90 9.45
C GLU A 1193 20.10 10.07 9.58
N LEU A 1194 19.41 10.17 10.72
CA LEU A 1194 18.53 11.30 11.03
C LEU A 1194 19.31 12.62 11.10
N ILE A 1195 20.50 12.63 11.71
CA ILE A 1195 21.36 13.83 11.72
C ILE A 1195 21.76 14.22 10.29
N LYS A 1196 22.27 13.29 9.48
CA LYS A 1196 22.69 13.57 8.09
C LYS A 1196 21.52 14.13 7.27
N PHE A 1197 20.33 13.57 7.46
CA PHE A 1197 19.13 14.02 6.79
C PHE A 1197 18.69 15.43 7.24
N ILE A 1198 18.70 15.73 8.54
CA ILE A 1198 18.40 17.07 9.07
C ILE A 1198 19.38 18.12 8.50
N LEU A 1199 20.68 17.80 8.47
CA LEU A 1199 21.71 18.71 7.96
C LEU A 1199 21.57 18.94 6.46
N GLU A 1200 21.20 17.92 5.67
CA GLU A 1200 20.90 18.08 4.23
C GLU A 1200 19.64 18.92 4.00
N VAL A 1201 18.56 18.67 4.73
CA VAL A 1201 17.31 19.45 4.64
C VAL A 1201 17.56 20.92 4.99
N LYS A 1202 18.37 21.20 6.04
CA LYS A 1202 18.75 22.56 6.42
C LYS A 1202 19.69 23.22 5.41
N LYS A 1203 20.69 22.50 4.90
CA LYS A 1203 21.63 23.00 3.88
C LYS A 1203 20.91 23.44 2.60
N TYR A 1204 19.86 22.71 2.22
CA TYR A 1204 19.08 22.99 1.01
C TYR A 1204 17.77 23.75 1.28
N ASN A 1205 17.50 24.15 2.52
CA ASN A 1205 16.32 24.89 2.98
C ASN A 1205 14.97 24.26 2.52
N ILE A 1206 14.84 22.93 2.63
CA ILE A 1206 13.70 22.17 2.09
C ILE A 1206 12.62 21.98 3.16
N LYS A 1207 11.67 22.93 3.25
CA LYS A 1207 10.58 22.91 4.25
C LYS A 1207 9.61 21.71 4.15
N LYS A 1208 9.64 20.97 3.04
CA LYS A 1208 8.74 19.82 2.78
C LYS A 1208 8.80 18.75 3.88
N TYR A 1209 9.95 18.55 4.52
CA TYR A 1209 10.17 17.46 5.48
C TYR A 1209 10.02 17.90 6.95
N ASP A 1210 9.75 19.18 7.22
CA ASP A 1210 9.71 19.72 8.59
C ASP A 1210 8.67 19.02 9.46
N ASN A 1211 7.46 18.77 8.94
CA ASN A 1211 6.41 18.06 9.68
C ASN A 1211 6.79 16.62 10.02
N GLU A 1212 7.50 15.95 9.13
CA GLU A 1212 7.90 14.56 9.30
C GLU A 1212 9.10 14.43 10.25
N LEU A 1213 10.07 15.33 10.13
CA LEU A 1213 11.15 15.49 11.08
C LEU A 1213 10.62 15.77 12.49
N ASN A 1214 9.70 16.74 12.63
CA ASN A 1214 9.08 17.06 13.91
C ASN A 1214 8.36 15.85 14.52
N LYS A 1215 7.69 15.04 13.70
CA LYS A 1215 7.05 13.80 14.17
C LYS A 1215 8.07 12.79 14.70
N MET A 1216 9.15 12.54 13.97
CA MET A 1216 10.19 11.61 14.38
C MET A 1216 10.93 12.09 15.64
N LEU A 1217 11.20 13.40 15.72
CA LEU A 1217 11.87 14.03 16.86
C LEU A 1217 11.01 14.01 18.13
N ASN A 1218 9.70 14.27 18.01
CA ASN A 1218 8.77 14.26 19.15
C ASN A 1218 8.57 12.88 19.78
N GLU A 1219 8.83 11.81 19.03
CA GLU A 1219 8.76 10.45 19.53
C GLU A 1219 10.12 9.89 20.01
N LEU A 1220 11.20 10.68 19.94
CA LEU A 1220 12.49 10.24 20.47
C LEU A 1220 12.44 10.01 21.99
N PRO A 1221 13.24 9.07 22.52
CA PRO A 1221 13.29 8.75 23.95
C PRO A 1221 14.08 9.81 24.74
N ILE A 1222 13.55 11.04 24.82
CA ILE A 1222 14.19 12.23 25.39
C ILE A 1222 13.50 12.74 26.66
N PHE A 1223 14.23 13.52 27.48
CA PHE A 1223 13.64 14.18 28.66
C PHE A 1223 12.83 15.43 28.27
N GLU A 1224 11.96 15.90 29.17
CA GLU A 1224 11.12 17.07 28.92
C GLU A 1224 11.96 18.33 28.64
N GLU A 1225 13.07 18.49 29.35
CA GLU A 1225 13.99 19.62 29.18
C GLU A 1225 14.66 19.61 27.78
N GLU A 1226 14.79 18.45 27.16
CA GLU A 1226 15.39 18.26 25.82
C GLU A 1226 14.41 18.60 24.69
N LYS A 1227 13.10 18.73 24.98
CA LYS A 1227 12.12 19.16 23.95
C LYS A 1227 12.40 20.57 23.43
N THR A 1228 13.09 21.39 24.22
CA THR A 1228 13.49 22.77 23.85
C THR A 1228 14.36 22.82 22.61
N ILE A 1229 15.17 21.78 22.35
CA ILE A 1229 16.08 21.69 21.20
C ILE A 1229 15.49 20.93 20.00
N LEU A 1230 14.26 20.40 20.12
CA LEU A 1230 13.61 19.64 19.04
C LEU A 1230 12.94 20.51 17.96
N THR A 1231 12.73 21.80 18.21
CA THR A 1231 12.13 22.70 17.21
C THR A 1231 13.17 23.13 16.19
N ILE A 1232 13.13 22.48 15.03
CA ILE A 1232 14.02 22.72 13.87
C ILE A 1232 13.58 23.96 13.08
#